data_AF-A0A6P8Z2B7-F1
#
_entry.id   AF-A0A6P8Z2B7-F1
#
_cell.length_a   1.000
_cell.length_b   1.000
_cell.length_c   1.000
_cell.angle_alpha   90.00
_cell.angle_beta   90.00
_cell.angle_gamma   90.00
#
_symmetry.space_group_name_H-M   'P 1'
#
loop_
_entity.id
_entity.type
_entity.pdbx_description
1 polymer ?
#
loop_
_entity_poly.entity_id
_entity_poly.type
_entity_poly.pdbx_seq_one_letter_code
_entity_poly.pdbx_strand_id
1 'polypeptide(L)'
;MKINPIYGFRNNCMFINRSRQKLHGGAVLAAKSSNQSLFEKNKRDSVVNGSNAVYVEKLFSKWSRDPGSVNASWNAYFGGKASTHNLPQPKSRKSSQSLEESLSGGGGKGGSLGGGSGGGKAPTIQGPNADWKYIDDHLVVQAIIRAYQTRGHLAADLDPLGIVGPTGSSLSPENKKVQATKAVLRQHYYYTFNDLNAVFKLPYTTLIGGDEQFLPLQEILDRLERVYCGHIGVEYMMITSLYKCHWIRQHFEKPGAIDFKPEDKKLILERLTRSTGFENFLAKKFISEKRFGIEGCDILIPAMKEIVDESSRLGVESIFIGMAHRGRLNVLSNVCRKPIADILTQFHGIKAMDPGSGDVKYHLGVFTDRQNRQSNKRIRITVVANPSHLEFVNPVVLGKARAEMFQRGDINGDKVLPIILHGDASFCGQGIVFESIHMSELPAYTTYGTIHIVVNNQVGFTTDPRFSRSSRYCTDVARVLNAPIFHVNADDPEACIHCARVAAKWRAKFHKDVVIDLVGYRRNGHNEADEPMFTQPLMYQRIRKLKPVTVTYAEKLVREGVIKMDDYTAMVSGYEKICNEAFEESKKNESFKYSDWLDSPWPGFFQGRDRLKMCPTGVSVKVLEHIGNIYCAPPPEERNFAVHKGILRILGQRRKMLKDRIADWSLGEAFAFGTLLKDGIHVRVSGQDVERGTFSHRHHVLHHQKEDKVKYNPLQYLYPDQAKYDICNSSLSECGVLGFDLGYSMASPHTLVIWEAQFGDFANTAQPIFDTFLCSGETKWVRQTGLVVLLPHSMEGMGPEHSSGRIERFLQLSDDDPDVYPDTSDCDFVARQLIATNWIVTNLTTPANLFHALRRQVSGGFRKPLINFAPKSVLRHPMARSPFRDFNECSAFQRIIPETGEAGLKPECVKKLVFCSGKVYYDLIKERDDHEQNDTVAIVRIEQICPFPYDLITKQLELYKDAELIWAQEEHKNQGAWSYVQARFDTTILNFQKDTRCVTYHGRPPNSASSTGNKVQHYNEYNDIMNGIFGKLTEANKQRLADQIKAQQDRALKESAASYSKSKKEKVKKAEKKDDKPKQASGADDKKNSKSKKDEKSMKAASGKSAKDAKKKMKKAASPADEAAPAPKSAGMRSAPAAKPKPSRKAEPAKDDQPQSSQKSKKPGKDDKPDK
;
A
#
# COMPACT_ATOMS: atom_id res chain seq x y z
N MET A 1 -63.02 14.49 -6.22
CA MET A 1 -62.23 13.23 -6.20
C MET A 1 -60.82 13.59 -5.76
N LYS A 2 -60.33 13.07 -4.62
CA LYS A 2 -59.43 11.90 -4.46
C LYS A 2 -57.99 12.15 -4.98
N ILE A 3 -56.90 11.94 -4.23
CA ILE A 3 -56.70 11.44 -2.84
C ILE A 3 -55.45 12.09 -2.18
N ASN A 4 -55.43 12.08 -0.84
CA ASN A 4 -54.50 12.73 0.10
C ASN A 4 -52.98 12.46 -0.06
N PRO A 5 -52.14 13.39 0.42
CA PRO A 5 -50.84 13.11 1.06
C PRO A 5 -50.95 13.13 2.60
N ILE A 6 -50.30 12.18 3.31
CA ILE A 6 -50.10 12.26 4.78
C ILE A 6 -48.78 11.57 5.15
N TYR A 7 -47.86 12.29 5.82
CA TYR A 7 -47.37 11.98 7.18
C TYR A 7 -46.06 12.70 7.54
N GLY A 8 -46.12 13.40 8.67
CA GLY A 8 -44.99 13.64 9.57
C GLY A 8 -45.56 13.88 10.97
N PHE A 9 -44.81 13.56 12.03
CA PHE A 9 -45.05 14.10 13.38
C PHE A 9 -43.80 13.95 14.27
N ARG A 10 -43.74 14.74 15.34
CA ARG A 10 -42.66 14.75 16.35
C ARG A 10 -43.09 14.07 17.66
N ASN A 11 -42.09 13.55 18.37
CA ASN A 11 -41.91 13.44 19.82
C ASN A 11 -43.15 13.21 20.73
N ASN A 12 -43.16 12.09 21.47
CA ASN A 12 -42.91 12.08 22.93
C ASN A 12 -43.10 10.69 23.57
N CYS A 13 -42.24 10.32 24.53
CA CYS A 13 -42.61 9.74 25.84
C CYS A 13 -41.36 9.44 26.70
N MET A 14 -41.51 9.41 28.03
CA MET A 14 -40.42 9.21 28.99
C MET A 14 -40.91 8.39 30.21
N PHE A 15 -40.18 7.34 30.61
CA PHE A 15 -40.40 6.52 31.84
C PHE A 15 -41.77 5.79 31.91
N ILE A 16 -42.05 4.78 32.77
CA ILE A 16 -41.60 4.46 34.15
C ILE A 16 -41.31 2.95 34.36
N ASN A 17 -40.45 2.66 35.34
CA ASN A 17 -40.14 1.31 35.85
C ASN A 17 -41.32 0.59 36.53
N ARG A 18 -41.46 -0.74 36.35
CA ARG A 18 -41.38 -1.74 37.46
C ARG A 18 -41.53 -3.20 37.00
N SER A 19 -40.95 -4.09 37.82
CA SER A 19 -41.14 -5.56 37.92
C SER A 19 -40.21 -6.52 37.15
N ARG A 20 -39.10 -6.90 37.81
CA ARG A 20 -38.59 -8.30 37.92
C ARG A 20 -37.42 -8.41 38.91
N GLN A 21 -37.72 -8.31 40.21
CA GLN A 21 -36.86 -8.84 41.27
C GLN A 21 -37.40 -10.20 41.72
N LYS A 22 -36.59 -11.26 41.50
CA LYS A 22 -36.50 -12.56 42.22
C LYS A 22 -36.08 -13.66 41.25
N LEU A 23 -34.76 -13.81 41.10
CA LEU A 23 -34.03 -15.06 40.87
C LEU A 23 -32.54 -14.66 40.83
N HIS A 24 -31.84 -14.91 41.93
CA HIS A 24 -30.45 -14.51 42.15
C HIS A 24 -29.67 -15.70 42.70
N GLY A 25 -28.41 -15.86 42.29
CA GLY A 25 -27.51 -16.93 42.73
C GLY A 25 -27.65 -18.24 41.95
N GLY A 26 -26.50 -18.89 41.66
CA GLY A 26 -26.48 -20.28 41.15
C GLY A 26 -26.05 -20.51 39.69
N ALA A 27 -25.17 -19.69 39.10
CA ALA A 27 -24.57 -20.03 37.78
C ALA A 27 -23.14 -19.49 37.55
N VAL A 28 -22.93 -18.18 37.72
CA VAL A 28 -21.74 -17.49 37.13
C VAL A 28 -20.46 -17.58 37.99
N LEU A 29 -20.56 -17.96 39.27
CA LEU A 29 -19.41 -17.99 40.20
C LEU A 29 -18.66 -19.34 40.27
N ALA A 30 -19.22 -20.43 39.74
CA ALA A 30 -18.59 -21.76 39.79
C ALA A 30 -17.55 -22.03 38.67
N ALA A 31 -17.61 -21.28 37.57
CA ALA A 31 -16.83 -21.53 36.36
C ALA A 31 -15.46 -20.81 36.29
N LYS A 32 -15.14 -19.94 37.26
CA LYS A 32 -13.86 -19.20 37.30
C LYS A 32 -12.90 -19.66 38.40
N SER A 33 -13.41 -20.16 39.52
CA SER A 33 -12.60 -20.67 40.65
C SER A 33 -12.03 -22.07 40.43
N SER A 34 -12.67 -22.88 39.60
CA SER A 34 -12.36 -24.30 39.37
C SER A 34 -11.18 -24.55 38.41
N ASN A 35 -10.89 -23.62 37.50
CA ASN A 35 -9.78 -23.76 36.54
C ASN A 35 -8.44 -23.18 37.02
N GLN A 36 -8.41 -22.35 38.08
CA GLN A 36 -7.15 -21.84 38.63
C GLN A 36 -6.47 -22.84 39.59
N SER A 37 -7.25 -23.54 40.42
CA SER A 37 -6.72 -24.47 41.43
C SER A 37 -6.08 -25.76 40.87
N LEU A 38 -6.36 -26.11 39.61
CA LEU A 38 -5.73 -27.25 38.92
C LEU A 38 -4.40 -26.89 38.23
N PHE A 39 -4.20 -25.63 37.83
CA PHE A 39 -2.98 -25.22 37.12
C PHE A 39 -1.79 -24.88 38.04
N GLU A 40 -2.02 -24.70 39.35
CA GLU A 40 -0.96 -24.29 40.28
C GLU A 40 -0.18 -25.44 40.95
N LYS A 41 -0.54 -26.70 40.73
CA LYS A 41 0.15 -27.86 41.35
C LYS A 41 1.16 -28.62 40.46
N ASN A 42 1.07 -28.58 39.13
CA ASN A 42 2.01 -29.27 38.24
C ASN A 42 2.90 -28.29 37.46
N LYS A 43 3.91 -27.71 38.13
CA LYS A 43 4.80 -26.67 37.57
C LYS A 43 6.14 -27.20 37.00
N ARG A 44 6.26 -28.49 36.67
CA ARG A 44 7.50 -29.15 36.21
C ARG A 44 7.33 -30.16 35.05
N ASP A 45 6.44 -29.87 34.10
CA ASP A 45 6.18 -30.76 32.94
C ASP A 45 6.54 -30.11 31.58
N SER A 46 7.67 -30.48 30.99
CA SER A 46 8.19 -29.83 29.76
C SER A 46 7.58 -30.34 28.45
N VAL A 47 7.00 -31.54 28.44
CA VAL A 47 6.50 -32.21 27.22
C VAL A 47 5.13 -31.67 26.76
N VAL A 48 4.27 -31.29 27.71
CA VAL A 48 2.87 -30.86 27.48
C VAL A 48 2.77 -29.33 27.53
N ASN A 49 3.71 -28.66 26.88
CA ASN A 49 3.66 -27.21 26.66
C ASN A 49 2.81 -26.86 25.41
N GLY A 50 2.41 -25.59 25.28
CA GLY A 50 1.53 -25.13 24.20
C GLY A 50 2.05 -25.40 22.78
N SER A 51 3.37 -25.52 22.60
CA SER A 51 4.00 -25.81 21.31
C SER A 51 3.61 -27.18 20.74
N ASN A 52 3.27 -28.15 21.61
CA ASN A 52 2.95 -29.53 21.22
C ASN A 52 1.44 -29.86 21.24
N ALA A 53 0.58 -28.90 21.60
CA ALA A 53 -0.84 -29.16 21.90
C ALA A 53 -1.56 -29.96 20.80
N VAL A 54 -1.44 -29.54 19.53
CA VAL A 54 -2.08 -30.17 18.37
C VAL A 54 -1.58 -31.62 18.11
N TYR A 55 -0.38 -31.97 18.58
CA TYR A 55 0.14 -33.34 18.48
C TYR A 55 -0.44 -34.23 19.59
N VAL A 56 -0.47 -33.74 20.83
CA VAL A 56 -1.05 -34.44 21.98
C VAL A 56 -2.57 -34.64 21.80
N GLU A 57 -3.29 -33.63 21.31
CA GLU A 57 -4.71 -33.69 20.99
C GLU A 57 -5.02 -34.75 19.91
N LYS A 58 -4.16 -34.88 18.89
CA LYS A 58 -4.27 -35.92 17.85
C LYS A 58 -3.96 -37.32 18.37
N LEU A 59 -3.08 -37.47 19.36
CA LEU A 59 -2.86 -38.74 20.05
C LEU A 59 -4.04 -39.11 20.95
N PHE A 60 -4.56 -38.16 21.74
CA PHE A 60 -5.76 -38.35 22.57
C PHE A 60 -6.97 -38.74 21.69
N SER A 61 -7.20 -38.03 20.58
CA SER A 61 -8.26 -38.32 19.60
C SER A 61 -8.16 -39.70 18.92
N LYS A 62 -7.02 -40.38 19.03
CA LYS A 62 -6.86 -41.80 18.66
C LYS A 62 -7.14 -42.71 19.85
N TRP A 63 -6.46 -42.46 20.98
CA TRP A 63 -6.61 -43.21 22.22
C TRP A 63 -8.08 -43.33 22.69
N SER A 64 -8.85 -42.24 22.64
CA SER A 64 -10.27 -42.21 23.04
C SER A 64 -11.21 -43.01 22.12
N ARG A 65 -10.68 -43.61 21.03
CA ARG A 65 -11.40 -44.53 20.12
C ARG A 65 -10.89 -45.96 20.21
N ASP A 66 -9.62 -46.13 20.56
CA ASP A 66 -8.94 -47.40 20.81
C ASP A 66 -7.70 -47.11 21.67
N PRO A 67 -7.70 -47.51 22.97
CA PRO A 67 -6.55 -47.27 23.85
C PRO A 67 -5.24 -47.92 23.38
N GLY A 68 -5.31 -48.98 22.57
CA GLY A 68 -4.15 -49.64 21.96
C GLY A 68 -3.59 -48.94 20.73
N SER A 69 -4.29 -47.93 20.18
CA SER A 69 -3.87 -47.19 18.98
C SER A 69 -2.75 -46.17 19.20
N VAL A 70 -2.27 -46.05 20.45
CA VAL A 70 -1.10 -45.25 20.86
C VAL A 70 -0.14 -46.12 21.67
N ASN A 71 1.12 -45.71 21.79
CA ASN A 71 2.10 -46.44 22.60
C ASN A 71 1.64 -46.58 24.07
N ALA A 72 2.02 -47.68 24.73
CA ALA A 72 1.62 -48.00 26.10
C ALA A 72 1.84 -46.86 27.11
N SER A 73 2.91 -46.07 26.93
CA SER A 73 3.17 -44.87 27.74
C SER A 73 2.10 -43.78 27.61
N TRP A 74 1.66 -43.46 26.39
CA TRP A 74 0.54 -42.55 26.13
C TRP A 74 -0.80 -43.13 26.57
N ASN A 75 -0.99 -44.44 26.43
CA ASN A 75 -2.17 -45.14 26.96
C ASN A 75 -2.26 -45.01 28.49
N ALA A 76 -1.14 -45.24 29.20
CA ALA A 76 -1.08 -45.08 30.65
C ALA A 76 -1.23 -43.61 31.09
N TYR A 77 -0.69 -42.65 30.33
CA TYR A 77 -0.85 -41.21 30.60
C TYR A 77 -2.32 -40.76 30.46
N PHE A 78 -2.95 -41.01 29.30
CA PHE A 78 -4.35 -40.64 29.08
C PHE A 78 -5.34 -41.45 29.93
N GLY A 79 -4.98 -42.69 30.28
CA GLY A 79 -5.71 -43.53 31.23
C GLY A 79 -5.47 -43.21 32.71
N GLY A 80 -4.72 -42.15 33.04
CA GLY A 80 -4.50 -41.69 34.42
C GLY A 80 -3.65 -42.61 35.30
N LYS A 81 -2.91 -43.55 34.71
CA LYS A 81 -2.13 -44.60 35.41
C LYS A 81 -0.61 -44.39 35.38
N ALA A 82 -0.12 -43.30 34.79
CA ALA A 82 1.30 -42.95 34.78
C ALA A 82 1.52 -41.44 34.98
N SER A 83 2.57 -41.09 35.70
CA SER A 83 3.13 -39.74 35.69
C SER A 83 3.87 -39.46 34.38
N THR A 84 3.96 -38.17 34.05
CA THR A 84 4.55 -37.60 32.82
C THR A 84 6.00 -38.01 32.54
N HIS A 85 6.77 -38.39 33.57
CA HIS A 85 8.18 -38.77 33.42
C HIS A 85 8.40 -40.08 32.62
N ASN A 86 7.38 -40.92 32.44
CA ASN A 86 7.51 -42.23 31.76
C ASN A 86 7.16 -42.20 30.25
N LEU A 87 7.15 -41.01 29.61
CA LEU A 87 6.94 -40.87 28.16
C LEU A 87 8.28 -41.01 27.38
N PRO A 88 8.40 -41.95 26.42
CA PRO A 88 9.60 -42.10 25.60
C PRO A 88 9.84 -40.88 24.70
N GLN A 89 10.96 -40.19 24.91
CA GLN A 89 11.36 -39.09 24.02
C GLN A 89 11.86 -39.61 22.67
N PRO A 90 11.48 -38.97 21.54
CA PRO A 90 12.05 -39.28 20.23
C PRO A 90 13.52 -38.86 20.18
N LYS A 91 14.40 -39.76 19.71
CA LYS A 91 15.86 -39.56 19.66
C LYS A 91 16.25 -38.47 18.62
N SER A 92 16.27 -37.21 19.04
CA SER A 92 16.91 -36.13 18.29
C SER A 92 18.45 -36.20 18.42
N ARG A 93 19.18 -35.58 17.49
CA ARG A 93 20.66 -35.57 17.50
C ARG A 93 21.19 -34.68 18.64
N LYS A 94 22.17 -35.17 19.39
CA LYS A 94 22.88 -34.44 20.45
C LYS A 94 23.63 -33.23 19.89
N SER A 95 23.41 -32.02 20.44
CA SER A 95 24.37 -30.91 20.36
C SER A 95 24.21 -29.84 21.45
N SER A 96 23.90 -30.25 22.69
CA SER A 96 24.17 -29.44 23.90
C SER A 96 24.23 -30.35 25.12
N GLN A 97 25.20 -30.11 26.00
CA GLN A 97 25.22 -30.65 27.36
C GLN A 97 24.80 -29.53 28.31
N SER A 98 23.80 -29.80 29.14
CA SER A 98 23.53 -29.04 30.36
C SER A 98 23.78 -29.98 31.53
N LEU A 99 24.78 -29.67 32.36
CA LEU A 99 24.81 -30.19 33.72
C LEU A 99 23.67 -29.53 34.50
N GLU A 100 23.01 -30.31 35.36
CA GLU A 100 22.61 -29.99 36.75
C GLU A 100 21.30 -30.68 37.14
N GLU A 101 21.41 -31.69 38.03
CA GLU A 101 20.50 -31.96 39.15
C GLU A 101 21.04 -33.17 39.93
N SER A 102 21.30 -33.02 41.24
CA SER A 102 21.21 -34.09 42.29
C SER A 102 21.70 -33.63 43.67
N LEU A 103 20.93 -32.76 44.32
CA LEU A 103 20.72 -32.72 45.77
C LEU A 103 19.20 -32.53 45.95
N SER A 104 18.45 -33.27 46.74
CA SER A 104 18.69 -34.40 47.65
C SER A 104 17.40 -35.26 47.69
N GLY A 105 17.28 -36.43 48.34
CA GLY A 105 18.18 -37.27 49.14
C GLY A 105 17.37 -38.44 49.74
N GLY A 106 18.02 -39.37 50.46
CA GLY A 106 17.32 -40.48 51.13
C GLY A 106 18.29 -41.42 51.85
N GLY A 107 18.00 -41.77 53.12
CA GLY A 107 18.91 -42.54 53.97
C GLY A 107 18.55 -44.03 54.12
N GLY A 108 19.55 -44.85 54.44
CA GLY A 108 19.43 -46.27 54.78
C GLY A 108 20.59 -46.71 55.68
N LYS A 109 20.38 -47.72 56.55
CA LYS A 109 21.33 -48.11 57.61
C LYS A 109 22.22 -49.32 57.23
N GLY A 110 23.44 -49.32 57.76
CA GLY A 110 24.15 -50.54 58.21
C GLY A 110 25.21 -51.09 57.26
N GLY A 111 26.36 -51.56 57.80
CA GLY A 111 27.40 -52.24 57.01
C GLY A 111 28.85 -52.20 57.52
N SER A 112 29.09 -52.59 58.78
CA SER A 112 30.32 -53.21 59.30
C SER A 112 31.71 -53.03 58.61
N LEU A 113 32.67 -52.46 59.37
CA LEU A 113 34.10 -52.84 59.50
C LEU A 113 35.00 -53.05 58.25
N GLY A 114 36.12 -52.33 58.20
CA GLY A 114 37.27 -52.65 57.34
C GLY A 114 38.36 -51.56 57.42
N GLY A 115 39.54 -51.87 57.97
CA GLY A 115 40.56 -50.87 58.28
C GLY A 115 41.56 -50.58 57.15
N GLY A 116 42.31 -49.48 57.31
CA GLY A 116 43.70 -49.39 56.83
C GLY A 116 43.99 -48.51 55.61
N SER A 117 44.83 -47.49 55.86
CA SER A 117 45.89 -46.96 54.97
C SER A 117 45.64 -46.86 53.44
N GLY A 118 45.48 -45.64 52.94
CA GLY A 118 45.54 -45.34 51.50
C GLY A 118 45.44 -43.84 51.23
N GLY A 119 46.56 -43.19 50.90
CA GLY A 119 46.59 -41.75 50.64
C GLY A 119 45.97 -41.41 49.27
N GLY A 120 44.86 -40.66 49.26
CA GLY A 120 44.19 -40.33 48.00
C GLY A 120 42.82 -39.65 48.16
N LYS A 121 42.72 -38.54 48.90
CA LYS A 121 41.55 -37.67 48.76
C LYS A 121 41.55 -37.09 47.34
N ALA A 122 40.63 -37.54 46.50
CA ALA A 122 40.28 -36.82 45.28
C ALA A 122 39.96 -35.36 45.64
N PRO A 123 40.40 -34.37 44.86
CA PRO A 123 40.21 -32.97 45.21
C PRO A 123 38.72 -32.66 45.28
N THR A 124 38.24 -32.28 46.47
CA THR A 124 36.94 -31.62 46.59
C THR A 124 37.01 -30.38 45.70
N ILE A 125 36.24 -30.36 44.61
CA ILE A 125 36.10 -29.15 43.80
C ILE A 125 35.27 -28.18 44.64
N GLN A 126 35.94 -27.44 45.51
CA GLN A 126 35.43 -26.18 46.00
C GLN A 126 35.19 -25.34 44.75
N GLY A 127 33.92 -25.01 44.48
CA GLY A 127 33.60 -23.88 43.63
C GLY A 127 34.36 -22.66 44.17
N PRO A 128 34.86 -21.76 43.30
CA PRO A 128 35.69 -20.66 43.74
C PRO A 128 34.99 -19.85 44.84
N ASN A 129 35.77 -19.23 45.73
CA ASN A 129 35.30 -18.25 46.71
C ASN A 129 34.85 -16.94 46.04
N ALA A 130 33.92 -17.05 45.10
CA ALA A 130 33.18 -15.96 44.54
C ALA A 130 32.03 -15.62 45.48
N ASP A 131 31.81 -14.33 45.73
CA ASP A 131 30.61 -13.88 46.42
C ASP A 131 29.41 -14.02 45.47
N TRP A 132 28.69 -15.12 45.62
CA TRP A 132 27.48 -15.41 44.84
C TRP A 132 26.41 -14.32 45.01
N LYS A 133 26.34 -13.67 46.19
CA LYS A 133 25.45 -12.53 46.40
C LYS A 133 25.85 -11.34 45.53
N TYR A 134 27.14 -11.03 45.44
CA TYR A 134 27.64 -9.96 44.57
C TYR A 134 27.38 -10.24 43.08
N ILE A 135 27.43 -11.51 42.67
CA ILE A 135 27.05 -11.95 41.31
C ILE A 135 25.55 -11.79 41.07
N ASP A 136 24.71 -12.25 42.00
CA ASP A 136 23.25 -12.12 41.90
C ASP A 136 22.82 -10.65 41.91
N ASP A 137 23.37 -9.83 42.80
CA ASP A 137 23.11 -8.37 42.84
C ASP A 137 23.52 -7.72 41.50
N HIS A 138 24.65 -8.13 40.88
CA HIS A 138 25.02 -7.71 39.52
C HIS A 138 24.01 -8.13 38.44
N LEU A 139 23.48 -9.36 38.51
CA LEU A 139 22.45 -9.84 37.59
C LEU A 139 21.12 -9.08 37.78
N VAL A 140 20.75 -8.74 39.01
CA VAL A 140 19.58 -7.90 39.30
C VAL A 140 19.78 -6.48 38.76
N VAL A 141 20.96 -5.86 38.91
CA VAL A 141 21.24 -4.53 38.35
C VAL A 141 21.22 -4.54 36.82
N GLN A 142 21.73 -5.59 36.16
CA GLN A 142 21.58 -5.76 34.70
C GLN A 142 20.10 -5.92 34.29
N ALA A 143 19.31 -6.64 35.08
CA ALA A 143 17.87 -6.79 34.84
C ALA A 143 17.10 -5.47 35.06
N ILE A 144 17.50 -4.64 36.03
CA ILE A 144 16.97 -3.28 36.28
C ILE A 144 17.27 -2.37 35.08
N ILE A 145 18.52 -2.28 34.63
CA ILE A 145 18.91 -1.52 33.43
C ILE A 145 18.05 -1.95 32.23
N ARG A 146 17.95 -3.26 31.99
CA ARG A 146 17.12 -3.81 30.91
C ARG A 146 15.63 -3.48 31.09
N ALA A 147 15.14 -3.44 32.33
CA ALA A 147 13.76 -3.12 32.65
C ALA A 147 13.42 -1.66 32.36
N TYR A 148 14.27 -0.70 32.73
CA TYR A 148 14.13 0.71 32.34
C TYR A 148 14.16 0.88 30.82
N GLN A 149 15.13 0.28 30.12
CA GLN A 149 15.19 0.31 28.64
C GLN A 149 13.93 -0.24 27.97
N THR A 150 13.25 -1.22 28.58
CA THR A 150 12.09 -1.91 27.99
C THR A 150 10.74 -1.35 28.45
N ARG A 151 10.68 -0.67 29.60
CA ARG A 151 9.43 -0.27 30.28
C ARG A 151 9.42 1.14 30.89
N GLY A 152 10.53 1.88 30.90
CA GLY A 152 10.59 3.22 31.51
C GLY A 152 9.58 4.20 30.92
N HIS A 153 9.34 4.13 29.61
CA HIS A 153 8.29 4.88 28.90
C HIS A 153 6.87 4.70 29.47
N LEU A 154 6.60 3.61 30.21
CA LEU A 154 5.34 3.38 30.92
C LEU A 154 5.19 4.24 32.19
N ALA A 155 6.30 4.79 32.67
CA ALA A 155 6.44 5.64 33.85
C ALA A 155 7.00 7.04 33.53
N ALA A 156 7.22 7.37 32.25
CA ALA A 156 7.62 8.71 31.80
C ALA A 156 6.52 9.75 32.05
N ASP A 157 6.92 10.97 32.42
CA ASP A 157 6.01 12.09 32.72
C ASP A 157 5.64 12.86 31.45
N LEU A 158 4.88 12.17 30.61
CA LEU A 158 4.55 12.57 29.24
C LEU A 158 3.37 13.54 29.14
N ASP A 159 2.45 13.51 30.10
CA ASP A 159 1.18 14.25 30.01
C ASP A 159 1.26 15.60 30.75
N PRO A 160 1.32 16.75 30.04
CA PRO A 160 1.31 18.08 30.67
C PRO A 160 0.02 18.38 31.46
N LEU A 161 -1.06 17.62 31.26
CA LEU A 161 -2.28 17.73 32.07
C LEU A 161 -2.20 16.96 33.39
N GLY A 162 -1.26 16.01 33.55
CA GLY A 162 -1.13 15.12 34.71
C GLY A 162 -2.36 14.23 34.97
N ILE A 163 -3.14 13.92 33.94
CA ILE A 163 -4.34 13.08 33.95
C ILE A 163 -3.96 11.62 33.67
N VAL A 164 -3.02 11.39 32.75
CA VAL A 164 -2.62 10.07 32.24
C VAL A 164 -1.13 9.84 32.52
N GLY A 165 -0.82 9.04 33.54
CA GLY A 165 0.57 8.69 33.90
C GLY A 165 0.66 8.00 35.27
N PRO A 166 1.87 7.68 35.77
CA PRO A 166 2.06 7.22 37.15
C PRO A 166 1.65 8.29 38.20
N THR A 167 1.55 9.55 37.75
CA THR A 167 1.05 10.71 38.50
C THR A 167 -0.49 10.76 38.59
N GLY A 168 -1.20 9.97 37.78
CA GLY A 168 -2.65 10.07 37.51
C GLY A 168 -3.59 9.48 38.57
N SER A 169 -3.44 9.87 39.84
CA SER A 169 -4.49 9.72 40.88
C SER A 169 -4.14 10.52 42.15
N SER A 170 -5.06 10.56 43.13
CA SER A 170 -4.93 11.28 44.41
C SER A 170 -3.97 10.59 45.40
N LEU A 171 -2.78 10.22 44.92
CA LEU A 171 -1.75 9.50 45.66
C LEU A 171 -0.64 10.45 46.14
N SER A 172 -0.06 10.15 47.30
CA SER A 172 1.15 10.82 47.80
C SER A 172 2.35 10.62 46.86
N PRO A 173 3.38 11.50 46.88
CA PRO A 173 4.57 11.36 46.03
C PRO A 173 5.25 9.99 46.14
N GLU A 174 5.30 9.41 47.34
CA GLU A 174 5.83 8.07 47.59
C GLU A 174 5.03 6.99 46.86
N ASN A 175 3.70 7.05 46.94
CA ASN A 175 2.82 6.10 46.24
C ASN A 175 2.93 6.22 44.71
N LYS A 176 3.24 7.42 44.18
CA LYS A 176 3.54 7.64 42.76
C LYS A 176 4.85 6.99 42.34
N LYS A 177 5.95 7.19 43.11
CA LYS A 177 7.20 6.44 42.90
C LYS A 177 6.95 4.93 42.98
N VAL A 178 6.26 4.44 44.00
CA VAL A 178 5.92 3.01 44.16
C VAL A 178 5.17 2.44 42.94
N GLN A 179 4.23 3.17 42.32
CA GLN A 179 3.57 2.70 41.09
C GLN A 179 4.49 2.74 39.86
N ALA A 180 5.28 3.81 39.68
CA ALA A 180 6.29 3.90 38.62
C ALA A 180 7.29 2.74 38.71
N THR A 181 7.91 2.54 39.87
CA THR A 181 8.86 1.45 40.14
C THR A 181 8.22 0.08 39.97
N LYS A 182 6.93 -0.12 40.34
CA LYS A 182 6.21 -1.39 40.05
C LYS A 182 6.01 -1.62 38.56
N ALA A 183 5.64 -0.59 37.80
CA ALA A 183 5.47 -0.68 36.35
C ALA A 183 6.78 -1.01 35.62
N VAL A 184 7.88 -0.35 36.04
CA VAL A 184 9.21 -0.53 35.44
C VAL A 184 9.87 -1.82 35.92
N LEU A 185 9.91 -2.15 37.22
CA LEU A 185 10.70 -3.28 37.75
C LEU A 185 9.94 -4.61 37.88
N ARG A 186 8.62 -4.59 38.08
CA ARG A 186 7.79 -5.79 38.37
C ARG A 186 8.37 -6.69 39.49
N GLN A 187 9.00 -7.80 39.14
CA GLN A 187 9.51 -8.81 40.09
C GLN A 187 10.73 -8.30 40.87
N HIS A 188 11.54 -7.41 40.29
CA HIS A 188 12.69 -6.81 40.97
C HIS A 188 12.27 -5.74 42.00
N TYR A 189 10.98 -5.38 42.10
CA TYR A 189 10.48 -4.43 43.10
C TYR A 189 10.74 -4.89 44.55
N TYR A 190 10.83 -6.20 44.80
CA TYR A 190 11.12 -6.74 46.13
C TYR A 190 12.60 -6.68 46.51
N TYR A 191 13.50 -6.38 45.55
CA TYR A 191 14.89 -6.03 45.82
C TYR A 191 14.96 -4.54 46.16
N THR A 192 14.42 -4.16 47.32
CA THR A 192 14.82 -2.91 47.97
C THR A 192 16.25 -3.10 48.46
N PHE A 193 17.21 -2.52 47.77
CA PHE A 193 18.62 -2.68 48.12
C PHE A 193 18.92 -1.95 49.43
N ASN A 194 19.46 -2.68 50.41
CA ASN A 194 19.82 -2.12 51.72
C ASN A 194 21.05 -1.18 51.66
N ASP A 195 21.78 -1.16 50.54
CA ASP A 195 22.83 -0.19 50.26
C ASP A 195 22.68 0.36 48.84
N LEU A 196 22.46 1.67 48.75
CA LEU A 196 22.34 2.42 47.49
C LEU A 196 23.69 2.99 47.02
N ASN A 197 24.72 2.96 47.87
CA ASN A 197 26.08 3.39 47.56
C ASN A 197 26.93 2.26 46.97
N ALA A 198 26.49 1.01 47.12
CA ALA A 198 27.11 -0.18 46.52
C ALA A 198 27.41 0.05 45.03
N VAL A 199 28.65 -0.23 44.63
CA VAL A 199 29.17 0.10 43.29
C VAL A 199 29.10 -1.11 42.36
N PHE A 200 28.44 -0.93 41.22
CA PHE A 200 28.19 -1.97 40.23
C PHE A 200 28.91 -1.69 38.92
N LYS A 201 29.41 -2.75 38.27
CA LYS A 201 29.97 -2.66 36.93
C LYS A 201 28.85 -2.54 35.89
N LEU A 202 28.91 -1.52 35.05
CA LEU A 202 27.93 -1.32 33.99
C LEU A 202 28.10 -2.38 32.88
N PRO A 203 27.01 -2.99 32.38
CA PRO A 203 27.06 -3.86 31.22
C PRO A 203 27.24 -3.04 29.93
N TYR A 204 27.93 -3.60 28.94
CA TYR A 204 28.08 -3.01 27.58
C TYR A 204 26.74 -2.76 26.84
N THR A 205 25.63 -3.23 27.41
CA THR A 205 24.27 -3.01 26.92
C THR A 205 23.65 -1.70 27.41
N THR A 206 24.36 -0.85 28.17
CA THR A 206 23.97 0.53 28.48
C THR A 206 25.14 1.50 28.31
N LEU A 207 24.82 2.79 28.17
CA LEU A 207 25.76 3.90 28.05
C LEU A 207 25.52 5.00 29.10
N ILE A 208 24.74 4.73 30.16
CA ILE A 208 24.48 5.69 31.25
C ILE A 208 25.76 6.16 31.97
N GLY A 209 26.82 5.35 32.00
CA GLY A 209 28.14 5.78 32.51
C GLY A 209 28.87 6.76 31.60
N GLY A 210 28.45 6.90 30.34
CA GLY A 210 29.26 7.55 29.31
C GLY A 210 30.55 6.79 29.09
N ASP A 211 31.62 7.25 29.74
CA ASP A 211 32.96 6.65 29.70
C ASP A 211 33.34 5.99 31.06
N GLU A 212 32.48 6.14 32.09
CA GLU A 212 32.58 5.46 33.39
C GLU A 212 32.15 3.98 33.28
N GLN A 213 32.95 3.05 33.82
CA GLN A 213 32.64 1.61 33.81
C GLN A 213 31.89 1.12 35.06
N PHE A 214 31.88 1.91 36.13
CA PHE A 214 31.32 1.56 37.42
C PHE A 214 30.54 2.76 37.98
N LEU A 215 29.40 2.52 38.61
CA LEU A 215 28.60 3.56 39.26
C LEU A 215 27.99 3.03 40.58
N PRO A 216 27.77 3.88 41.60
CA PRO A 216 26.88 3.57 42.72
C PRO A 216 25.46 3.26 42.22
N LEU A 217 24.76 2.35 42.89
CA LEU A 217 23.39 1.97 42.50
C LEU A 217 22.42 3.16 42.45
N GLN A 218 22.54 4.13 43.37
CA GLN A 218 21.74 5.35 43.36
C GLN A 218 21.88 6.11 42.02
N GLU A 219 23.12 6.33 41.57
CA GLU A 219 23.41 7.06 40.33
C GLU A 219 23.00 6.26 39.09
N ILE A 220 23.04 4.92 39.15
CA ILE A 220 22.46 4.05 38.10
C ILE A 220 20.95 4.30 37.99
N LEU A 221 20.23 4.29 39.11
CA LEU A 221 18.78 4.52 39.14
C LEU A 221 18.42 5.95 38.70
N ASP A 222 19.12 6.97 39.21
CA ASP A 222 18.86 8.38 38.87
C ASP A 222 19.15 8.69 37.40
N ARG A 223 20.21 8.10 36.80
CA ARG A 223 20.45 8.23 35.35
C ARG A 223 19.40 7.48 34.53
N LEU A 224 18.97 6.28 34.94
CA LEU A 224 17.91 5.54 34.24
C LEU A 224 16.54 6.23 34.32
N GLU A 225 16.17 6.80 35.48
CA GLU A 225 14.94 7.59 35.65
C GLU A 225 15.00 8.86 34.79
N ARG A 226 16.14 9.58 34.79
CA ARG A 226 16.34 10.79 33.96
C ARG A 226 16.23 10.53 32.46
N VAL A 227 16.72 9.38 31.98
CA VAL A 227 16.74 9.02 30.56
C VAL A 227 15.42 8.41 30.06
N TYR A 228 14.77 7.57 30.87
CA TYR A 228 13.63 6.75 30.43
C TYR A 228 12.29 7.07 31.12
N CYS A 229 12.30 7.83 32.22
CA CYS A 229 11.11 8.19 33.00
C CYS A 229 10.90 9.71 33.15
N GLY A 230 11.72 10.55 32.50
CA GLY A 230 11.52 12.00 32.42
C GLY A 230 10.44 12.40 31.42
N HIS A 231 10.55 13.60 30.85
CA HIS A 231 9.66 14.10 29.78
C HIS A 231 9.81 13.38 28.43
N ILE A 232 10.69 12.37 28.33
CA ILE A 232 10.86 11.51 27.15
C ILE A 232 10.63 10.05 27.55
N GLY A 233 9.78 9.36 26.79
CA GLY A 233 9.63 7.90 26.82
C GLY A 233 10.13 7.31 25.50
N VAL A 234 11.15 6.47 25.54
CA VAL A 234 11.76 5.88 24.33
C VAL A 234 11.34 4.42 24.17
N GLU A 235 10.46 4.13 23.20
CA GLU A 235 10.17 2.77 22.78
C GLU A 235 11.11 2.36 21.62
N TYR A 236 11.98 1.39 21.89
CA TYR A 236 12.92 0.87 20.90
C TYR A 236 13.26 -0.62 21.03
N MET A 237 12.90 -1.27 22.15
CA MET A 237 13.37 -2.63 22.47
C MET A 237 12.68 -3.76 21.69
N MET A 238 11.74 -3.43 20.81
CA MET A 238 11.21 -4.31 19.76
C MET A 238 12.15 -4.43 18.55
N ILE A 239 13.09 -3.50 18.37
CA ILE A 239 14.07 -3.55 17.28
C ILE A 239 15.03 -4.73 17.50
N THR A 240 15.03 -5.66 16.54
CA THR A 240 15.85 -6.88 16.58
C THR A 240 17.35 -6.63 16.36
N SER A 241 17.72 -5.49 15.77
CA SER A 241 19.10 -5.14 15.47
C SER A 241 19.80 -4.47 16.66
N LEU A 242 20.70 -5.20 17.32
CA LEU A 242 21.50 -4.68 18.44
C LEU A 242 22.29 -3.41 18.08
N TYR A 243 22.74 -3.26 16.83
CA TYR A 243 23.42 -2.04 16.35
C TYR A 243 22.49 -0.82 16.39
N LYS A 244 21.24 -0.96 15.93
CA LYS A 244 20.22 0.09 16.00
C LYS A 244 19.87 0.44 17.44
N CYS A 245 19.71 -0.57 18.31
CA CYS A 245 19.43 -0.35 19.73
C CYS A 245 20.59 0.35 20.45
N HIS A 246 21.84 -0.03 20.16
CA HIS A 246 23.02 0.66 20.71
C HIS A 246 23.14 2.09 20.17
N TRP A 247 22.82 2.34 18.90
CA TRP A 247 22.78 3.71 18.34
C TRP A 247 21.73 4.59 19.05
N ILE A 248 20.55 4.06 19.37
CA ILE A 248 19.53 4.80 20.14
C ILE A 248 20.07 5.13 21.55
N ARG A 249 20.71 4.17 22.22
CA ARG A 249 21.38 4.41 23.52
C ARG A 249 22.44 5.51 23.44
N GLN A 250 23.25 5.56 22.37
CA GLN A 250 24.24 6.64 22.18
C GLN A 250 23.60 8.04 22.13
N HIS A 251 22.31 8.15 21.77
CA HIS A 251 21.58 9.41 21.62
C HIS A 251 20.65 9.74 22.81
N PHE A 252 20.47 8.83 23.78
CA PHE A 252 19.60 9.06 24.94
C PHE A 252 20.25 8.70 26.28
N GLU A 253 21.05 7.63 26.38
CA GLU A 253 21.66 7.19 27.65
C GLU A 253 22.94 7.96 28.02
N LYS A 254 23.74 8.44 27.04
CA LYS A 254 25.03 9.07 27.37
C LYS A 254 24.80 10.39 28.16
N PRO A 255 25.52 10.63 29.28
CA PRO A 255 25.48 11.91 29.97
C PRO A 255 25.69 13.10 29.04
N GLY A 256 24.89 14.16 29.23
CA GLY A 256 24.90 15.36 28.40
C GLY A 256 24.24 15.24 27.01
N ALA A 257 23.59 14.11 26.69
CA ALA A 257 22.99 13.90 25.35
C ALA A 257 21.89 14.92 24.96
N ILE A 258 21.28 15.61 25.93
CA ILE A 258 20.18 16.57 25.75
C ILE A 258 20.67 18.02 26.00
N ASP A 259 21.97 18.25 26.17
CA ASP A 259 22.49 19.58 26.54
C ASP A 259 22.42 20.57 25.36
N PHE A 260 21.71 21.68 25.55
CA PHE A 260 21.54 22.74 24.56
C PHE A 260 22.38 23.98 24.87
N LYS A 261 22.97 24.57 23.83
CA LYS A 261 23.69 25.84 23.94
C LYS A 261 22.72 27.02 24.17
N PRO A 262 23.15 28.11 24.80
CA PRO A 262 22.31 29.31 24.98
C PRO A 262 21.71 29.83 23.66
N GLU A 263 22.43 29.70 22.55
CA GLU A 263 21.99 30.10 21.20
C GLU A 263 20.88 29.19 20.67
N ASP A 264 20.99 27.88 20.90
CA ASP A 264 19.93 26.92 20.55
C ASP A 264 18.67 27.22 21.36
N LYS A 265 18.79 27.42 22.68
CA LYS A 265 17.66 27.76 23.57
C LYS A 265 16.95 29.05 23.13
N LYS A 266 17.71 30.10 22.76
CA LYS A 266 17.16 31.34 22.17
C LYS A 266 16.40 31.08 20.87
N LEU A 267 16.96 30.26 19.97
CA LEU A 267 16.34 29.91 18.69
C LEU A 267 15.07 29.05 18.86
N ILE A 268 15.00 28.21 19.90
CA ILE A 268 13.80 27.47 20.27
C ILE A 268 12.71 28.45 20.72
N LEU A 269 13.02 29.38 21.63
CA LEU A 269 12.06 30.40 22.08
C LEU A 269 11.59 31.30 20.92
N GLU A 270 12.48 31.76 20.05
CA GLU A 270 12.12 32.59 18.89
C GLU A 270 11.09 31.88 17.98
N ARG A 271 11.30 30.59 17.70
CA ARG A 271 10.35 29.76 16.92
C ARG A 271 9.03 29.56 17.65
N LEU A 272 9.07 29.38 18.97
CA LEU A 272 7.90 29.13 19.82
C LEU A 272 7.03 30.40 19.94
N THR A 273 7.65 31.57 20.11
CA THR A 273 6.98 32.89 20.10
C THR A 273 6.27 33.17 18.77
N ARG A 274 6.89 32.82 17.62
CA ARG A 274 6.23 32.89 16.30
C ARG A 274 5.05 31.92 16.18
N SER A 275 5.14 30.74 16.82
CA SER A 275 4.11 29.71 16.82
C SER A 275 2.86 30.17 17.58
N THR A 276 2.98 30.45 18.88
CA THR A 276 1.87 30.93 19.72
C THR A 276 1.37 32.30 19.27
N GLY A 277 2.27 33.22 18.87
CA GLY A 277 1.91 34.55 18.41
C GLY A 277 1.01 34.56 17.17
N PHE A 278 1.15 33.56 16.30
CA PHE A 278 0.30 33.44 15.11
C PHE A 278 -1.12 32.99 15.45
N GLU A 279 -1.28 32.00 16.34
CA GLU A 279 -2.61 31.57 16.81
C GLU A 279 -3.32 32.67 17.60
N ASN A 280 -2.60 33.36 18.50
CA ASN A 280 -3.12 34.50 19.25
C ASN A 280 -3.60 35.62 18.32
N PHE A 281 -2.87 35.89 17.24
CA PHE A 281 -3.27 36.88 16.24
C PHE A 281 -4.53 36.46 15.48
N LEU A 282 -4.60 35.21 15.02
CA LEU A 282 -5.81 34.68 14.37
C LEU A 282 -7.02 34.70 15.30
N ALA A 283 -6.86 34.31 16.56
CA ALA A 283 -7.90 34.37 17.59
C ALA A 283 -8.41 35.81 17.82
N LYS A 284 -7.50 36.79 17.83
CA LYS A 284 -7.79 38.22 18.06
C LYS A 284 -8.49 38.89 16.86
N LYS A 285 -8.24 38.44 15.63
CA LYS A 285 -8.75 39.05 14.39
C LYS A 285 -9.96 38.32 13.78
N PHE A 286 -10.07 37.00 13.96
CA PHE A 286 -11.05 36.14 13.28
C PHE A 286 -11.76 35.22 14.30
N ILE A 287 -12.44 35.83 15.28
CA ILE A 287 -13.03 35.15 16.45
C ILE A 287 -14.02 34.04 16.07
N SER A 288 -14.83 34.26 15.03
CA SER A 288 -15.86 33.31 14.54
C SER A 288 -15.33 32.22 13.60
N GLU A 289 -14.06 32.31 13.18
CA GLU A 289 -13.54 31.50 12.08
C GLU A 289 -12.84 30.22 12.56
N LYS A 290 -13.27 29.09 12.00
CA LYS A 290 -12.66 27.79 12.27
C LYS A 290 -11.27 27.72 11.63
N ARG A 291 -10.23 27.71 12.46
CA ARG A 291 -8.82 27.66 12.04
C ARG A 291 -8.13 26.35 12.39
N PHE A 292 -8.66 25.58 13.34
CA PHE A 292 -8.06 24.35 13.88
C PHE A 292 -6.64 24.59 14.44
N GLY A 293 -6.51 25.61 15.28
CA GLY A 293 -5.26 26.11 15.83
C GLY A 293 -4.48 25.09 16.67
N ILE A 294 -3.20 25.37 16.88
CA ILE A 294 -2.25 24.43 17.51
C ILE A 294 -2.07 24.62 19.03
N GLU A 295 -2.81 25.53 19.67
CA GLU A 295 -2.55 25.95 21.04
C GLU A 295 -2.62 24.77 22.04
N GLY A 296 -1.53 24.52 22.77
CA GLY A 296 -1.31 23.33 23.59
C GLY A 296 -0.47 22.22 22.93
N CYS A 297 -0.02 22.46 21.69
CA CYS A 297 0.95 21.67 20.93
C CYS A 297 1.94 22.58 20.15
N ASP A 298 2.07 23.86 20.55
CA ASP A 298 2.79 24.94 19.86
C ASP A 298 4.23 24.59 19.44
N ILE A 299 4.87 23.72 20.22
CA ILE A 299 6.23 23.21 20.04
C ILE A 299 6.43 22.39 18.75
N LEU A 300 5.36 21.93 18.08
CA LEU A 300 5.43 21.28 16.77
C LEU A 300 6.18 22.14 15.74
N ILE A 301 5.96 23.45 15.75
CA ILE A 301 6.57 24.37 14.78
C ILE A 301 8.10 24.44 14.96
N PRO A 302 8.65 24.68 16.17
CA PRO A 302 10.08 24.47 16.45
C PRO A 302 10.60 23.06 16.09
N ALA A 303 9.86 21.99 16.43
CA ALA A 303 10.29 20.60 16.21
C ALA A 303 10.38 20.24 14.71
N MET A 304 9.35 20.57 13.91
CA MET A 304 9.40 20.47 12.46
C MET A 304 10.54 21.32 11.88
N LYS A 305 10.73 22.53 12.41
CA LYS A 305 11.85 23.39 12.00
C LYS A 305 13.19 22.74 12.28
N GLU A 306 13.37 21.99 13.36
CA GLU A 306 14.63 21.28 13.62
C GLU A 306 14.83 20.09 12.68
N ILE A 307 13.78 19.28 12.43
CA ILE A 307 13.84 18.18 11.45
C ILE A 307 14.26 18.71 10.07
N VAL A 308 13.66 19.82 9.63
CA VAL A 308 13.97 20.49 8.34
C VAL A 308 15.43 20.98 8.29
N ASP A 309 15.97 21.49 9.39
CA ASP A 309 17.32 22.05 9.44
C ASP A 309 18.39 20.94 9.51
N GLU A 310 18.21 19.96 10.40
CA GLU A 310 19.14 18.85 10.57
C GLU A 310 19.14 17.92 9.35
N SER A 311 17.97 17.59 8.79
CA SER A 311 17.90 16.79 7.56
C SER A 311 18.55 17.52 6.37
N SER A 312 18.42 18.84 6.28
CA SER A 312 19.09 19.64 5.26
C SER A 312 20.61 19.64 5.45
N ARG A 313 21.13 19.74 6.69
CA ARG A 313 22.57 19.57 6.97
C ARG A 313 23.05 18.19 6.48
N LEU A 314 22.30 17.13 6.83
CA LEU A 314 22.63 15.73 6.51
C LEU A 314 22.56 15.38 5.00
N GLY A 315 21.75 16.07 4.19
CA GLY A 315 21.74 15.86 2.74
C GLY A 315 20.46 16.25 1.99
N VAL A 316 19.34 16.40 2.70
CA VAL A 316 18.02 16.54 2.09
C VAL A 316 17.85 17.86 1.33
N GLU A 317 17.41 17.72 0.07
CA GLU A 317 17.13 18.78 -0.91
C GLU A 317 15.62 19.03 -1.08
N SER A 318 14.78 18.00 -0.88
CA SER A 318 13.31 18.09 -1.02
C SER A 318 12.60 17.43 0.17
N ILE A 319 11.61 18.14 0.74
CA ILE A 319 10.73 17.65 1.79
C ILE A 319 9.28 17.66 1.29
N PHE A 320 8.58 16.53 1.45
CA PHE A 320 7.14 16.42 1.23
C PHE A 320 6.42 16.26 2.57
N ILE A 321 5.36 17.02 2.76
CA ILE A 321 4.58 17.08 4.01
C ILE A 321 3.15 16.64 3.72
N GLY A 322 2.73 15.55 4.38
CA GLY A 322 1.31 15.22 4.55
C GLY A 322 0.85 15.72 5.91
N MET A 323 -0.31 16.39 5.99
CA MET A 323 -0.87 16.76 7.29
C MET A 323 -2.38 16.96 7.28
N ALA A 324 -3.00 16.73 8.44
CA ALA A 324 -4.39 17.07 8.71
C ALA A 324 -4.61 18.59 8.93
N HIS A 325 -5.76 18.97 9.50
CA HIS A 325 -6.13 20.35 9.81
C HIS A 325 -5.30 21.00 10.93
N ARG A 326 -4.86 20.23 11.93
CA ARG A 326 -4.35 20.76 13.21
C ARG A 326 -3.07 21.58 13.01
N GLY A 327 -3.16 22.89 13.27
CA GLY A 327 -2.04 23.83 13.12
C GLY A 327 -1.58 24.06 11.67
N ARG A 328 -2.35 23.66 10.64
CA ARG A 328 -1.90 23.74 9.23
C ARG A 328 -1.49 25.15 8.84
N LEU A 329 -2.31 26.16 9.16
CA LEU A 329 -2.01 27.55 8.80
C LEU A 329 -0.68 28.03 9.42
N ASN A 330 -0.36 27.54 10.62
CA ASN A 330 0.90 27.81 11.31
C ASN A 330 2.09 27.10 10.63
N VAL A 331 1.92 25.86 10.17
CA VAL A 331 2.92 25.15 9.35
C VAL A 331 3.15 25.85 8.00
N LEU A 332 2.10 26.35 7.34
CA LEU A 332 2.22 27.09 6.08
C LEU A 332 3.00 28.41 6.27
N SER A 333 2.68 29.16 7.33
CA SER A 333 3.36 30.40 7.70
C SER A 333 4.81 30.16 8.17
N ASN A 334 5.00 29.46 9.29
CA ASN A 334 6.28 29.42 10.01
C ASN A 334 7.25 28.32 9.52
N VAL A 335 6.75 27.21 8.95
CA VAL A 335 7.62 26.15 8.40
C VAL A 335 7.83 26.33 6.89
N CYS A 336 6.75 26.49 6.12
CA CYS A 336 6.85 26.54 4.65
C CYS A 336 7.28 27.93 4.14
N ARG A 337 6.80 29.00 4.82
CA ARG A 337 6.91 30.41 4.43
C ARG A 337 6.07 30.79 3.20
N LYS A 338 4.83 30.33 3.14
CA LYS A 338 3.78 31.03 2.39
C LYS A 338 3.57 32.40 3.07
N PRO A 339 3.46 33.53 2.34
CA PRO A 339 3.28 34.84 2.97
C PRO A 339 2.05 34.87 3.88
N ILE A 340 2.14 35.64 4.98
CA ILE A 340 1.01 35.75 5.92
C ILE A 340 -0.17 36.44 5.24
N ALA A 341 0.06 37.44 4.37
CA ALA A 341 -0.99 38.11 3.63
C ALA A 341 -1.86 37.13 2.81
N ASP A 342 -1.25 36.25 2.00
CA ASP A 342 -1.93 35.20 1.25
C ASP A 342 -2.84 34.33 2.13
N ILE A 343 -2.34 33.94 3.32
CA ILE A 343 -3.06 33.08 4.27
C ILE A 343 -4.24 33.85 4.89
N LEU A 344 -4.05 35.12 5.24
CA LEU A 344 -5.10 35.96 5.82
C LEU A 344 -6.16 36.37 4.80
N THR A 345 -5.80 36.53 3.53
CA THR A 345 -6.73 36.78 2.43
C THR A 345 -7.77 35.64 2.27
N GLN A 346 -7.43 34.40 2.63
CA GLN A 346 -8.36 33.26 2.65
C GLN A 346 -9.43 33.35 3.77
N PHE A 347 -9.44 34.41 4.59
CA PHE A 347 -10.50 34.70 5.56
C PHE A 347 -11.48 35.81 5.10
N HIS A 348 -11.18 36.54 4.02
CA HIS A 348 -11.95 37.73 3.62
C HIS A 348 -13.08 37.47 2.61
N GLY A 349 -13.26 36.23 2.14
CA GLY A 349 -14.37 35.86 1.23
C GLY A 349 -14.29 36.47 -0.18
N ILE A 350 -13.08 36.77 -0.66
CA ILE A 350 -12.83 37.46 -1.93
C ILE A 350 -12.99 36.57 -3.18
N LYS A 351 -12.97 37.17 -4.37
CA LYS A 351 -13.24 36.50 -5.65
C LYS A 351 -12.04 35.70 -6.19
N ALA A 352 -12.28 34.48 -6.66
CA ALA A 352 -11.29 33.69 -7.42
C ALA A 352 -11.19 34.15 -8.89
N MET A 353 -10.00 34.11 -9.48
CA MET A 353 -9.74 34.48 -10.88
C MET A 353 -9.71 33.29 -11.85
N ASP A 354 -9.35 32.10 -11.40
CA ASP A 354 -9.22 30.87 -12.19
C ASP A 354 -10.36 29.88 -11.90
N PRO A 355 -10.76 29.04 -12.89
CA PRO A 355 -11.89 28.13 -12.73
C PRO A 355 -11.59 27.00 -11.75
N GLY A 356 -12.58 26.69 -10.92
CA GLY A 356 -12.55 25.63 -9.91
C GLY A 356 -13.61 25.87 -8.84
N SER A 357 -13.80 24.91 -7.93
CA SER A 357 -14.53 25.10 -6.69
C SER A 357 -13.65 25.71 -5.59
N GLY A 358 -12.34 25.56 -5.71
CA GLY A 358 -11.42 25.69 -4.60
C GLY A 358 -11.63 24.62 -3.52
N ASP A 359 -11.04 24.85 -2.37
CA ASP A 359 -11.24 24.08 -1.14
C ASP A 359 -11.02 24.99 0.09
N VAL A 360 -11.40 24.54 1.27
CA VAL A 360 -11.25 25.31 2.51
C VAL A 360 -9.79 25.57 2.87
N LYS A 361 -9.52 26.71 3.51
CA LYS A 361 -8.18 27.24 3.82
C LYS A 361 -7.20 26.26 4.51
N TYR A 362 -7.70 25.24 5.21
CA TYR A 362 -6.92 24.20 5.89
C TYR A 362 -6.80 22.87 5.11
N HIS A 363 -7.13 22.85 3.81
CA HIS A 363 -6.85 21.76 2.87
C HIS A 363 -5.80 22.13 1.80
N LEU A 364 -5.60 23.43 1.56
CA LEU A 364 -4.78 23.95 0.47
C LEU A 364 -3.32 23.47 0.54
N GLY A 365 -2.73 23.21 -0.64
CA GLY A 365 -1.33 22.83 -0.82
C GLY A 365 -0.40 24.04 -0.91
N VAL A 366 0.90 23.81 -0.82
CA VAL A 366 1.94 24.82 -1.02
C VAL A 366 3.20 24.17 -1.59
N PHE A 367 3.82 24.80 -2.59
CA PHE A 367 5.21 24.52 -3.01
C PHE A 367 6.10 25.74 -2.73
N THR A 368 7.24 25.55 -2.07
CA THR A 368 8.29 26.58 -1.98
C THR A 368 9.68 25.99 -2.27
N ASP A 369 10.51 26.72 -3.02
CA ASP A 369 11.95 26.44 -3.18
C ASP A 369 12.71 27.66 -2.61
N ARG A 370 13.45 27.47 -1.52
CA ARG A 370 14.09 28.57 -0.78
C ARG A 370 15.39 28.15 -0.11
N GLN A 371 16.25 29.10 0.23
CA GLN A 371 17.42 28.80 1.06
C GLN A 371 17.02 28.54 2.52
N ASN A 372 17.63 27.54 3.13
CA ASN A 372 17.57 27.32 4.57
C ASN A 372 18.73 28.06 5.26
N ARG A 373 18.43 29.02 6.14
CA ARG A 373 19.44 29.81 6.88
C ARG A 373 20.27 29.00 7.90
N GLN A 374 19.85 27.77 8.23
CA GLN A 374 20.48 26.92 9.25
C GLN A 374 21.37 25.79 8.67
N SER A 375 21.38 25.66 7.34
CA SER A 375 22.29 24.78 6.57
C SER A 375 22.95 25.50 5.38
N ASN A 376 22.51 26.72 5.06
CA ASN A 376 22.81 27.51 3.86
C ASN A 376 22.54 26.84 2.50
N LYS A 377 21.95 25.64 2.48
CA LYS A 377 21.54 24.93 1.25
C LYS A 377 20.17 25.45 0.74
N ARG A 378 19.89 25.25 -0.54
CA ARG A 378 18.52 25.32 -1.08
C ARG A 378 17.73 24.10 -0.59
N ILE A 379 16.44 24.28 -0.33
CA ILE A 379 15.51 23.22 0.00
C ILE A 379 14.15 23.49 -0.65
N ARG A 380 13.53 22.43 -1.19
CA ARG A 380 12.12 22.43 -1.60
C ARG A 380 11.26 21.91 -0.46
N ILE A 381 10.17 22.60 -0.16
CA ILE A 381 9.17 22.15 0.81
C ILE A 381 7.82 22.15 0.10
N THR A 382 7.20 20.96 0.07
CA THR A 382 5.87 20.75 -0.53
C THR A 382 4.91 20.30 0.57
N VAL A 383 3.80 21.01 0.75
CA VAL A 383 2.64 20.51 1.51
C VAL A 383 1.61 20.04 0.50
N VAL A 384 1.25 18.76 0.57
CA VAL A 384 0.30 18.14 -0.37
C VAL A 384 -1.12 18.59 -0.02
N ALA A 385 -1.92 18.93 -1.04
CA ALA A 385 -3.34 19.26 -0.85
C ALA A 385 -4.14 18.01 -0.47
N ASN A 386 -5.11 18.13 0.44
CA ASN A 386 -5.83 16.98 0.98
C ASN A 386 -7.27 17.28 1.39
N PRO A 387 -8.18 16.29 1.32
CA PRO A 387 -9.54 16.42 1.84
C PRO A 387 -9.57 16.39 3.38
N SER A 388 -10.76 16.54 3.97
CA SER A 388 -11.01 16.26 5.40
C SER A 388 -10.95 14.77 5.76
N HIS A 389 -10.87 13.88 4.77
CA HIS A 389 -10.70 12.44 4.98
C HIS A 389 -9.29 12.18 5.51
N LEU A 390 -9.18 12.14 6.84
CA LEU A 390 -7.90 12.06 7.56
C LEU A 390 -7.08 10.84 7.11
N GLU A 391 -5.75 10.99 7.08
CA GLU A 391 -4.78 9.94 6.73
C GLU A 391 -4.77 9.49 5.25
N PHE A 392 -5.80 9.77 4.43
CA PHE A 392 -5.80 9.40 3.00
C PHE A 392 -4.80 10.18 2.13
N VAL A 393 -4.21 11.26 2.66
CA VAL A 393 -3.07 11.97 2.03
C VAL A 393 -1.74 11.22 2.18
N ASN A 394 -1.63 10.34 3.17
CA ASN A 394 -0.37 9.67 3.52
C ASN A 394 0.23 8.88 2.33
N PRO A 395 -0.51 8.02 1.59
CA PRO A 395 0.07 7.33 0.45
C PRO A 395 0.41 8.30 -0.70
N VAL A 396 -0.39 9.36 -0.93
CA VAL A 396 -0.15 10.37 -1.96
C VAL A 396 1.18 11.11 -1.73
N VAL A 397 1.51 11.40 -0.47
CA VAL A 397 2.80 12.01 -0.07
C VAL A 397 3.97 11.07 -0.32
N LEU A 398 3.83 9.79 0.02
CA LEU A 398 4.85 8.77 -0.23
C LEU A 398 5.09 8.56 -1.73
N GLY A 399 4.02 8.56 -2.53
CA GLY A 399 4.05 8.50 -3.99
C GLY A 399 4.80 9.68 -4.62
N LYS A 400 4.47 10.91 -4.22
CA LYS A 400 5.17 12.12 -4.66
C LYS A 400 6.66 12.08 -4.30
N ALA A 401 6.99 11.69 -3.07
CA ALA A 401 8.37 11.55 -2.61
C ALA A 401 9.15 10.51 -3.44
N ARG A 402 8.57 9.34 -3.72
CA ARG A 402 9.20 8.30 -4.56
C ARG A 402 9.42 8.77 -6.00
N ALA A 403 8.49 9.54 -6.56
CA ALA A 403 8.64 10.07 -7.91
C ALA A 403 9.66 11.22 -8.02
N GLU A 404 9.80 12.07 -6.99
CA GLU A 404 10.91 13.03 -6.89
C GLU A 404 12.26 12.29 -6.78
N MET A 405 12.34 11.20 -6.01
CA MET A 405 13.55 10.37 -5.92
C MET A 405 13.95 9.82 -7.30
N PHE A 406 12.99 9.26 -8.04
CA PHE A 406 13.20 8.77 -9.40
C PHE A 406 13.72 9.89 -10.32
N GLN A 407 13.05 11.06 -10.33
CA GLN A 407 13.41 12.20 -11.19
C GLN A 407 14.80 12.77 -10.89
N ARG A 408 15.27 12.69 -9.63
CA ARG A 408 16.60 13.16 -9.22
C ARG A 408 17.71 12.12 -9.33
N GLY A 409 17.39 10.86 -9.64
CA GLY A 409 18.33 9.76 -9.50
C GLY A 409 18.73 9.47 -8.04
N ASP A 410 17.89 9.82 -7.07
CA ASP A 410 18.10 9.56 -5.63
C ASP A 410 17.81 8.08 -5.31
N ILE A 411 18.72 7.21 -5.75
CA ILE A 411 18.61 5.76 -5.61
C ILE A 411 18.65 5.27 -4.15
N ASN A 412 19.16 6.09 -3.22
CA ASN A 412 19.32 5.78 -1.79
C ASN A 412 18.28 6.44 -0.88
N GLY A 413 17.58 7.48 -1.37
CA GLY A 413 16.69 8.32 -0.57
C GLY A 413 17.40 9.38 0.28
N ASP A 414 18.64 9.73 -0.06
CA ASP A 414 19.48 10.69 0.69
C ASP A 414 18.98 12.14 0.53
N LYS A 415 18.34 12.46 -0.61
CA LYS A 415 17.96 13.82 -1.02
C LYS A 415 16.49 14.15 -0.77
N VAL A 416 15.60 13.16 -0.73
CA VAL A 416 14.15 13.37 -0.58
C VAL A 416 13.65 12.75 0.72
N LEU A 417 12.89 13.53 1.51
CA LEU A 417 12.34 13.12 2.81
C LEU A 417 10.81 13.37 2.87
N PRO A 418 9.98 12.33 3.08
CA PRO A 418 8.61 12.52 3.52
C PRO A 418 8.53 12.75 5.04
N ILE A 419 7.69 13.69 5.45
CA ILE A 419 7.27 13.95 6.82
C ILE A 419 5.73 13.87 6.84
N ILE A 420 5.14 13.18 7.81
CA ILE A 420 3.67 13.06 7.89
C ILE A 420 3.20 13.40 9.31
N LEU A 421 2.19 14.27 9.39
CA LEU A 421 1.59 14.78 10.62
C LEU A 421 0.18 14.21 10.80
N HIS A 422 -0.05 13.63 11.97
CA HIS A 422 -1.26 12.87 12.30
C HIS A 422 -1.96 13.42 13.54
N GLY A 423 -3.27 13.17 13.68
CA GLY A 423 -3.95 13.23 14.99
C GLY A 423 -3.84 11.89 15.72
N ASP A 424 -3.90 11.87 17.05
CA ASP A 424 -3.81 10.62 17.83
C ASP A 424 -4.93 9.64 17.45
N ALA A 425 -6.17 10.10 17.43
CA ALA A 425 -7.35 9.28 17.14
C ALA A 425 -7.42 8.83 15.67
N SER A 426 -6.84 9.58 14.73
CA SER A 426 -6.80 9.20 13.31
C SER A 426 -5.66 8.23 13.01
N PHE A 427 -4.48 8.42 13.64
CA PHE A 427 -3.33 7.52 13.48
C PHE A 427 -3.64 6.09 13.93
N CYS A 428 -4.39 5.91 15.03
CA CYS A 428 -4.80 4.59 15.50
C CYS A 428 -6.13 4.07 14.91
N GLY A 429 -6.94 4.95 14.29
CA GLY A 429 -8.30 4.62 13.83
C GLY A 429 -8.45 4.35 12.33
N GLN A 430 -7.55 4.84 11.48
CA GLN A 430 -7.68 4.76 10.02
C GLN A 430 -6.78 3.67 9.41
N GLY A 431 -7.37 2.66 8.75
CA GLY A 431 -6.64 1.54 8.14
C GLY A 431 -5.58 1.96 7.10
N ILE A 432 -5.81 3.08 6.40
CA ILE A 432 -4.88 3.65 5.42
C ILE A 432 -3.52 4.06 6.04
N VAL A 433 -3.44 4.28 7.37
CA VAL A 433 -2.19 4.49 8.09
C VAL A 433 -1.32 3.23 8.04
N PHE A 434 -1.91 2.07 8.37
CA PHE A 434 -1.25 0.76 8.31
C PHE A 434 -0.78 0.46 6.88
N GLU A 435 -1.65 0.65 5.88
CA GLU A 435 -1.28 0.44 4.46
C GLU A 435 -0.12 1.35 4.04
N SER A 436 -0.12 2.61 4.46
CA SER A 436 0.93 3.59 4.14
C SER A 436 2.29 3.19 4.74
N ILE A 437 2.34 2.88 6.04
CA ILE A 437 3.60 2.52 6.70
C ILE A 437 4.10 1.14 6.26
N HIS A 438 3.20 0.20 5.92
CA HIS A 438 3.56 -1.12 5.41
C HIS A 438 4.37 -1.04 4.10
N MET A 439 4.15 -0.02 3.27
CA MET A 439 4.92 0.22 2.04
C MET A 439 6.37 0.66 2.27
N SER A 440 6.75 1.11 3.48
CA SER A 440 8.07 1.67 3.80
C SER A 440 9.26 0.75 3.47
N GLU A 441 9.08 -0.58 3.54
CA GLU A 441 10.12 -1.59 3.25
C GLU A 441 9.95 -2.26 1.88
N LEU A 442 8.86 -2.00 1.14
CA LEU A 442 8.58 -2.67 -0.13
C LEU A 442 9.42 -2.05 -1.27
N PRO A 443 10.25 -2.81 -2.02
CA PRO A 443 11.25 -2.24 -2.94
C PRO A 443 10.72 -1.28 -4.03
N ALA A 444 9.46 -1.46 -4.46
CA ALA A 444 8.83 -0.62 -5.48
C ALA A 444 8.14 0.66 -4.93
N TYR A 445 8.03 0.77 -3.60
CA TYR A 445 7.28 1.82 -2.89
C TYR A 445 8.11 2.57 -1.84
N THR A 446 9.21 1.98 -1.34
CA THR A 446 10.01 2.52 -0.24
C THR A 446 10.47 3.97 -0.48
N THR A 447 10.22 4.81 0.52
CA THR A 447 10.70 6.20 0.62
C THR A 447 11.92 6.32 1.52
N TYR A 448 12.61 5.20 1.79
CA TYR A 448 13.84 5.15 2.58
C TYR A 448 13.69 5.83 3.97
N GLY A 449 12.55 5.58 4.61
CA GLY A 449 12.22 6.10 5.93
C GLY A 449 11.42 7.40 5.92
N THR A 450 10.31 7.41 6.65
CA THR A 450 9.40 8.54 6.84
C THR A 450 9.46 9.03 8.29
N ILE A 451 9.45 10.34 8.50
CA ILE A 451 9.36 10.91 9.85
C ILE A 451 7.88 11.20 10.15
N HIS A 452 7.31 10.43 11.07
CA HIS A 452 5.94 10.59 11.52
C HIS A 452 5.89 11.45 12.77
N ILE A 453 4.95 12.39 12.83
CA ILE A 453 4.70 13.23 14.00
C ILE A 453 3.22 13.13 14.36
N VAL A 454 2.90 12.54 15.51
CA VAL A 454 1.54 12.50 16.03
C VAL A 454 1.33 13.67 16.97
N VAL A 455 0.38 14.55 16.63
CA VAL A 455 -0.03 15.70 17.45
C VAL A 455 -1.06 15.20 18.48
N ASN A 456 -0.55 14.53 19.51
CA ASN A 456 -1.33 13.83 20.51
C ASN A 456 -1.85 14.79 21.58
N ASN A 457 -2.85 15.57 21.18
CA ASN A 457 -3.61 16.46 22.06
C ASN A 457 -4.62 15.75 22.98
N GLN A 458 -4.59 14.41 22.99
CA GLN A 458 -5.38 13.53 23.85
C GLN A 458 -6.91 13.63 23.70
N VAL A 459 -7.47 14.11 22.57
CA VAL A 459 -8.93 14.08 22.35
C VAL A 459 -9.35 14.09 20.86
N GLY A 460 -9.93 12.98 20.41
CA GLY A 460 -10.48 12.82 19.05
C GLY A 460 -11.88 13.42 18.92
N PHE A 461 -11.99 14.67 18.49
CA PHE A 461 -13.23 15.48 18.53
C PHE A 461 -13.72 15.66 19.99
N THR A 462 -14.57 14.75 20.47
CA THR A 462 -15.07 14.61 21.86
C THR A 462 -14.84 13.21 22.44
N THR A 463 -14.05 12.37 21.77
CA THR A 463 -13.76 10.98 22.17
C THR A 463 -12.43 10.91 22.92
N ASP A 464 -12.49 10.46 24.19
CA ASP A 464 -11.30 10.23 25.02
C ASP A 464 -10.38 9.13 24.45
N PRO A 465 -9.06 9.17 24.73
CA PRO A 465 -8.08 8.16 24.33
C PRO A 465 -8.41 6.72 24.75
N ARG A 466 -9.21 6.56 25.81
CA ARG A 466 -9.69 5.26 26.33
C ARG A 466 -10.82 4.63 25.49
N PHE A 467 -11.38 5.38 24.54
CA PHE A 467 -12.46 4.95 23.65
C PHE A 467 -12.05 5.02 22.16
N SER A 468 -10.95 5.70 21.80
CA SER A 468 -10.46 5.79 20.41
C SER A 468 -9.53 4.64 19.97
N ARG A 469 -9.06 3.79 20.90
CA ARG A 469 -8.13 2.67 20.61
C ARG A 469 -8.19 1.54 21.63
N SER A 470 -7.66 0.38 21.25
CA SER A 470 -7.54 -0.82 22.09
C SER A 470 -6.15 -1.02 22.72
N SER A 471 -5.26 -0.02 22.63
CA SER A 471 -3.87 -0.08 23.06
C SER A 471 -3.45 1.18 23.83
N ARG A 472 -2.26 1.19 24.46
CA ARG A 472 -1.87 2.28 25.37
C ARG A 472 -1.60 3.58 24.61
N TYR A 473 -0.80 3.51 23.56
CA TYR A 473 -0.40 4.66 22.76
C TYR A 473 -1.12 4.65 21.41
N CYS A 474 -1.46 5.81 20.88
CA CYS A 474 -1.96 5.92 19.51
C CYS A 474 -0.94 5.39 18.49
N THR A 475 0.35 5.58 18.78
CA THR A 475 1.49 5.18 17.97
C THR A 475 1.77 3.68 17.92
N ASP A 476 1.05 2.84 18.68
CA ASP A 476 1.24 1.38 18.70
C ASP A 476 1.12 0.73 17.30
N VAL A 477 0.41 1.35 16.35
CA VAL A 477 0.32 0.93 14.93
C VAL A 477 1.70 0.84 14.27
N ALA A 478 2.62 1.74 14.59
CA ALA A 478 3.97 1.78 14.02
C ALA A 478 4.86 0.59 14.41
N ARG A 479 4.48 -0.17 15.45
CA ARG A 479 5.20 -1.38 15.86
C ARG A 479 5.18 -2.49 14.79
N VAL A 480 4.30 -2.44 13.77
CA VAL A 480 4.36 -3.36 12.62
C VAL A 480 5.72 -3.33 11.89
N LEU A 481 6.38 -2.16 11.87
CA LEU A 481 7.71 -1.99 11.29
C LEU A 481 8.84 -2.20 12.29
N ASN A 482 8.53 -2.31 13.59
CA ASN A 482 9.46 -2.08 14.69
C ASN A 482 10.17 -0.70 14.58
N ALA A 483 9.49 0.32 14.04
CA ALA A 483 9.98 1.69 14.02
C ALA A 483 10.11 2.23 15.47
N PRO A 484 11.20 2.92 15.85
CA PRO A 484 11.31 3.52 17.17
C PRO A 484 10.28 4.64 17.35
N ILE A 485 9.77 4.74 18.57
CA ILE A 485 8.76 5.74 18.95
C ILE A 485 9.35 6.57 20.10
N PHE A 486 9.36 7.90 19.90
CA PHE A 486 9.79 8.87 20.88
C PHE A 486 8.56 9.61 21.40
N HIS A 487 8.05 9.18 22.56
CA HIS A 487 7.00 9.89 23.27
C HIS A 487 7.62 11.06 24.01
N VAL A 488 7.06 12.25 23.87
CA VAL A 488 7.63 13.47 24.46
C VAL A 488 6.55 14.44 24.93
N ASN A 489 6.75 15.02 26.11
CA ASN A 489 5.86 16.02 26.69
C ASN A 489 5.96 17.35 25.92
N ALA A 490 4.84 17.83 25.39
CA ALA A 490 4.79 19.03 24.54
C ALA A 490 5.10 20.34 25.30
N ASP A 491 4.99 20.36 26.64
CA ASP A 491 5.38 21.52 27.45
C ASP A 491 6.89 21.53 27.81
N ASP A 492 7.70 20.59 27.29
CA ASP A 492 9.18 20.65 27.31
C ASP A 492 9.79 20.85 25.89
N PRO A 493 10.16 22.10 25.55
CA PRO A 493 10.77 22.42 24.26
C PRO A 493 12.14 21.79 24.00
N GLU A 494 12.97 21.56 25.02
CA GLU A 494 14.32 21.00 24.83
C GLU A 494 14.21 19.50 24.56
N ALA A 495 13.37 18.78 25.31
CA ALA A 495 13.05 17.38 25.06
C ALA A 495 12.47 17.17 23.65
N CYS A 496 11.49 17.99 23.24
CA CYS A 496 10.89 17.91 21.90
C CYS A 496 11.90 18.12 20.77
N ILE A 497 12.79 19.09 20.91
CA ILE A 497 13.82 19.42 19.91
C ILE A 497 14.90 18.32 19.85
N HIS A 498 15.22 17.68 20.98
CA HIS A 498 16.12 16.53 20.99
C HIS A 498 15.51 15.34 20.23
N CYS A 499 14.27 14.96 20.53
CA CYS A 499 13.55 13.90 19.81
C CYS A 499 13.46 14.19 18.30
N ALA A 500 13.19 15.45 17.92
CA ALA A 500 13.18 15.91 16.53
C ALA A 500 14.55 15.73 15.83
N ARG A 501 15.64 16.11 16.51
CA ARG A 501 17.03 15.98 16.03
C ARG A 501 17.46 14.52 15.91
N VAL A 502 17.10 13.66 16.88
CA VAL A 502 17.39 12.22 16.85
C VAL A 502 16.57 11.51 15.76
N ALA A 503 15.31 11.88 15.53
CA ALA A 503 14.49 11.32 14.45
C ALA A 503 15.09 11.61 13.05
N ALA A 504 15.53 12.86 12.80
CA ALA A 504 16.22 13.22 11.57
C ALA A 504 17.50 12.39 11.34
N LYS A 505 18.32 12.25 12.40
CA LYS A 505 19.55 11.42 12.36
C LYS A 505 19.25 9.93 12.17
N TRP A 506 18.21 9.40 12.80
CA TRP A 506 17.79 8.00 12.64
C TRP A 506 17.40 7.70 11.19
N ARG A 507 16.54 8.55 10.61
CA ARG A 507 16.07 8.39 9.22
C ARG A 507 17.27 8.40 8.28
N ALA A 508 18.14 9.40 8.39
CA ALA A 508 19.34 9.52 7.56
C ALA A 508 20.38 8.41 7.78
N LYS A 509 20.43 7.77 8.97
CA LYS A 509 21.41 6.72 9.28
C LYS A 509 20.94 5.31 8.90
N PHE A 510 19.63 5.05 8.88
CA PHE A 510 19.09 3.71 8.74
C PHE A 510 18.08 3.51 7.62
N HIS A 511 17.61 4.60 6.98
CA HIS A 511 16.59 4.57 5.93
C HIS A 511 15.31 3.83 6.37
N LYS A 512 14.83 4.15 7.59
CA LYS A 512 13.63 3.58 8.22
C LYS A 512 12.77 4.65 8.86
N ASP A 513 11.49 4.31 8.98
CA ASP A 513 10.49 5.15 9.63
C ASP A 513 10.84 5.36 11.12
N VAL A 514 10.35 6.47 11.68
CA VAL A 514 10.46 6.85 13.09
C VAL A 514 9.26 7.71 13.45
N VAL A 515 8.76 7.56 14.68
CA VAL A 515 7.58 8.28 15.15
C VAL A 515 7.93 9.16 16.35
N ILE A 516 7.48 10.41 16.32
CA ILE A 516 7.45 11.30 17.48
C ILE A 516 6.00 11.43 17.93
N ASP A 517 5.70 11.05 19.17
CA ASP A 517 4.40 11.21 19.81
C ASP A 517 4.47 12.46 20.70
N LEU A 518 4.04 13.61 20.16
CA LEU A 518 3.97 14.87 20.91
C LEU A 518 2.74 14.85 21.80
N VAL A 519 2.93 14.45 23.06
CA VAL A 519 1.87 14.37 24.06
C VAL A 519 1.63 15.77 24.61
N GLY A 520 0.52 16.37 24.19
CA GLY A 520 0.12 17.73 24.53
C GLY A 520 -1.37 17.82 24.85
N TYR A 521 -1.97 18.95 24.55
CA TYR A 521 -3.40 19.20 24.74
C TYR A 521 -3.97 20.13 23.66
N ARG A 522 -5.29 20.31 23.67
CA ARG A 522 -6.03 21.20 22.76
C ARG A 522 -6.66 22.33 23.58
N ARG A 523 -6.14 23.56 23.49
CA ARG A 523 -6.59 24.70 24.32
C ARG A 523 -8.09 25.00 24.19
N ASN A 524 -8.61 24.87 22.97
CA ASN A 524 -9.99 25.18 22.57
C ASN A 524 -10.79 23.89 22.31
N GLY A 525 -12.05 24.01 21.85
CA GLY A 525 -12.83 22.88 21.32
C GLY A 525 -12.19 22.22 20.10
N HIS A 526 -12.89 21.27 19.46
CA HIS A 526 -12.35 20.63 18.26
C HIS A 526 -12.07 21.64 17.15
N ASN A 527 -12.99 22.58 16.99
CA ASN A 527 -12.79 23.88 16.35
C ASN A 527 -13.05 24.99 17.40
N GLU A 528 -12.80 26.24 17.06
CA GLU A 528 -12.72 27.31 18.06
C GLU A 528 -14.10 27.85 18.52
N ALA A 529 -15.20 27.44 17.89
CA ALA A 529 -16.58 27.75 18.28
C ALA A 529 -17.29 26.56 18.98
N ASP A 530 -16.56 25.50 19.33
CA ASP A 530 -17.05 24.30 20.01
C ASP A 530 -16.74 24.36 21.52
N GLU A 531 -17.68 24.00 22.40
CA GLU A 531 -17.51 24.02 23.86
C GLU A 531 -17.25 22.59 24.39
N PRO A 532 -15.98 22.20 24.60
CA PRO A 532 -15.60 20.85 24.97
C PRO A 532 -15.96 20.48 26.40
N MET A 533 -16.30 21.43 27.28
CA MET A 533 -16.72 21.11 28.66
C MET A 533 -18.02 20.29 28.74
N PHE A 534 -18.80 20.20 27.66
CA PHE A 534 -19.93 19.27 27.58
C PHE A 534 -19.53 17.79 27.62
N THR A 535 -18.28 17.44 27.32
CA THR A 535 -17.79 16.04 27.26
C THR A 535 -16.46 15.81 27.98
N GLN A 536 -15.52 16.76 27.96
CA GLN A 536 -14.23 16.71 28.66
C GLN A 536 -14.08 17.75 29.82
N PRO A 537 -15.07 17.93 30.73
CA PRO A 537 -15.05 19.03 31.71
C PRO A 537 -13.82 19.05 32.62
N LEU A 538 -13.38 17.89 33.14
CA LEU A 538 -12.21 17.81 34.03
C LEU A 538 -10.87 18.09 33.31
N MET A 539 -10.77 17.73 32.04
CA MET A 539 -9.60 18.01 31.21
C MET A 539 -9.49 19.52 30.97
N TYR A 540 -10.59 20.15 30.57
CA TYR A 540 -10.61 21.58 30.27
C TYR A 540 -10.53 22.47 31.52
N GLN A 541 -10.97 21.99 32.69
CA GLN A 541 -10.68 22.64 33.98
C GLN A 541 -9.19 22.67 34.34
N ARG A 542 -8.37 21.73 33.83
CA ARG A 542 -6.90 21.78 33.96
C ARG A 542 -6.29 22.67 32.87
N ILE A 543 -6.67 22.49 31.62
CA ILE A 543 -6.19 23.30 30.48
C ILE A 543 -6.40 24.81 30.72
N ARG A 544 -7.57 25.22 31.24
CA ARG A 544 -7.86 26.63 31.59
C ARG A 544 -6.94 27.21 32.69
N LYS A 545 -6.15 26.39 33.40
CA LYS A 545 -5.18 26.82 34.43
C LYS A 545 -3.71 26.76 33.96
N LEU A 546 -3.40 26.11 32.83
CA LEU A 546 -2.03 25.99 32.33
C LEU A 546 -1.57 27.27 31.62
N LYS A 547 -0.41 27.81 32.03
CA LYS A 547 0.32 28.82 31.25
C LYS A 547 0.66 28.25 29.86
N PRO A 548 0.77 29.08 28.80
CA PRO A 548 1.32 28.63 27.52
C PRO A 548 2.80 28.24 27.65
N VAL A 549 3.24 27.23 26.88
CA VAL A 549 4.63 26.75 26.86
C VAL A 549 5.64 27.84 26.46
N THR A 550 5.22 28.82 25.64
CA THR A 550 5.98 30.04 25.33
C THR A 550 6.42 30.78 26.60
N VAL A 551 5.51 30.92 27.57
CA VAL A 551 5.71 31.68 28.80
C VAL A 551 6.54 30.88 29.80
N THR A 552 6.23 29.59 30.01
CA THR A 552 7.01 28.75 30.94
C THR A 552 8.46 28.55 30.46
N TYR A 553 8.68 28.49 29.15
CA TYR A 553 10.02 28.42 28.57
C TYR A 553 10.78 29.75 28.69
N ALA A 554 10.14 30.89 28.46
CA ALA A 554 10.75 32.20 28.74
C ALA A 554 11.12 32.34 30.23
N GLU A 555 10.23 31.96 31.15
CA GLU A 555 10.47 31.92 32.60
C GLU A 555 11.58 30.93 33.01
N LYS A 556 11.86 29.89 32.20
CA LYS A 556 13.04 29.03 32.36
C LYS A 556 14.31 29.76 31.91
N LEU A 557 14.33 30.31 30.70
CA LEU A 557 15.53 30.95 30.15
C LEU A 557 15.96 32.23 30.89
N VAL A 558 15.02 32.97 31.49
CA VAL A 558 15.35 34.09 32.39
C VAL A 558 16.04 33.60 33.68
N ARG A 559 15.56 32.51 34.29
CA ARG A 559 16.19 31.92 35.49
C ARG A 559 17.55 31.28 35.21
N GLU A 560 17.76 30.78 33.99
CA GLU A 560 19.06 30.30 33.51
C GLU A 560 20.02 31.43 33.07
N GLY A 561 19.60 32.70 33.12
CA GLY A 561 20.41 33.85 32.69
C GLY A 561 20.65 33.92 31.17
N VAL A 562 19.94 33.12 30.39
CA VAL A 562 20.11 33.02 28.92
C VAL A 562 19.53 34.25 28.22
N ILE A 563 18.43 34.82 28.72
CA ILE A 563 17.75 36.02 28.21
C ILE A 563 17.29 36.93 29.36
N LYS A 564 16.95 38.18 29.03
CA LYS A 564 16.13 39.07 29.87
C LYS A 564 14.65 38.95 29.51
N MET A 565 13.76 39.38 30.42
CA MET A 565 12.32 39.43 30.14
C MET A 565 11.97 40.46 29.04
N ASP A 566 12.77 41.52 28.93
CA ASP A 566 12.63 42.53 27.87
C ASP A 566 12.89 41.93 26.48
N ASP A 567 13.86 40.99 26.36
CA ASP A 567 14.17 40.30 25.10
C ASP A 567 12.95 39.51 24.60
N TYR A 568 12.31 38.74 25.50
CA TYR A 568 11.08 38.00 25.19
C TYR A 568 9.93 38.94 24.81
N THR A 569 9.75 40.04 25.56
CA THR A 569 8.72 41.05 25.29
C THR A 569 8.91 41.68 23.91
N ALA A 570 10.16 42.00 23.54
CA ALA A 570 10.50 42.52 22.21
C ALA A 570 10.24 41.49 21.09
N MET A 571 10.50 40.19 21.31
CA MET A 571 10.16 39.13 20.34
C MET A 571 8.65 39.05 20.09
N VAL A 572 7.83 39.14 21.14
CA VAL A 572 6.36 39.11 21.04
C VAL A 572 5.85 40.32 20.24
N SER A 573 6.21 41.54 20.64
CA SER A 573 5.79 42.78 19.97
C SER A 573 6.29 42.86 18.52
N GLY A 574 7.51 42.40 18.26
CA GLY A 574 8.08 42.34 16.91
C GLY A 574 7.31 41.41 15.97
N TYR A 575 6.78 40.29 16.47
CA TYR A 575 5.97 39.38 15.67
C TYR A 575 4.51 39.84 15.54
N GLU A 576 3.90 40.44 16.57
CA GLU A 576 2.57 41.06 16.43
C GLU A 576 2.58 42.20 15.40
N LYS A 577 3.67 42.96 15.30
CA LYS A 577 3.85 43.95 14.22
C LYS A 577 3.77 43.31 12.83
N ILE A 578 4.56 42.26 12.58
CA ILE A 578 4.59 41.54 11.28
C ILE A 578 3.19 41.01 10.92
N CYS A 579 2.45 40.46 11.88
CA CYS A 579 1.09 39.97 11.64
C CYS A 579 0.09 41.10 11.34
N ASN A 580 0.18 42.26 12.00
CA ASN A 580 -0.67 43.41 11.68
C ASN A 580 -0.35 43.99 10.30
N GLU A 581 0.93 44.12 9.93
CA GLU A 581 1.35 44.60 8.61
C GLU A 581 0.80 43.69 7.50
N ALA A 582 0.96 42.37 7.63
CA ALA A 582 0.41 41.40 6.69
C ALA A 582 -1.14 41.33 6.67
N PHE A 583 -1.81 41.69 7.76
CA PHE A 583 -3.27 41.80 7.81
C PHE A 583 -3.77 43.02 7.05
N GLU A 584 -3.15 44.19 7.22
CA GLU A 584 -3.48 45.39 6.42
C GLU A 584 -3.06 45.25 4.95
N GLU A 585 -2.08 44.41 4.63
CA GLU A 585 -1.79 43.95 3.27
C GLU A 585 -2.92 43.04 2.72
N SER A 586 -3.32 42.01 3.47
CA SER A 586 -4.32 41.02 3.03
C SER A 586 -5.68 41.59 2.62
N LYS A 587 -6.06 42.76 3.17
CA LYS A 587 -7.30 43.49 2.84
C LYS A 587 -7.27 44.17 1.47
N LYS A 588 -6.08 44.40 0.91
CA LYS A 588 -5.88 45.06 -0.40
C LYS A 588 -6.00 44.08 -1.57
N ASN A 589 -6.06 42.78 -1.28
CA ASN A 589 -6.20 41.73 -2.28
C ASN A 589 -7.69 41.57 -2.64
N GLU A 590 -8.10 42.16 -3.77
CA GLU A 590 -9.48 42.07 -4.28
C GLU A 590 -9.81 40.69 -4.87
N SER A 591 -8.79 39.94 -5.30
CA SER A 591 -8.93 38.61 -5.90
C SER A 591 -7.72 37.71 -5.63
N PHE A 592 -7.86 36.41 -5.87
CA PHE A 592 -6.80 35.40 -5.73
C PHE A 592 -6.92 34.31 -6.80
N LYS A 593 -5.93 33.42 -6.89
CA LYS A 593 -6.01 32.20 -7.72
C LYS A 593 -5.89 30.94 -6.88
N TYR A 594 -6.66 29.90 -7.24
CA TYR A 594 -6.46 28.55 -6.73
C TYR A 594 -5.08 28.00 -7.12
N SER A 595 -4.58 28.39 -8.30
CA SER A 595 -3.23 28.04 -8.76
C SER A 595 -2.08 28.63 -7.90
N ASP A 596 -2.33 29.65 -7.07
CA ASP A 596 -1.35 30.17 -6.08
C ASP A 596 -1.07 29.19 -4.91
N TRP A 597 -1.80 28.07 -4.86
CA TRP A 597 -1.73 27.00 -3.86
C TRP A 597 -1.34 25.64 -4.47
N LEU A 598 -0.77 25.64 -5.69
CA LEU A 598 -0.28 24.43 -6.35
C LEU A 598 0.88 23.78 -5.58
N ASP A 599 0.75 22.47 -5.37
CA ASP A 599 1.71 21.65 -4.62
C ASP A 599 2.76 20.94 -5.51
N SER A 600 2.62 20.98 -6.83
CA SER A 600 3.63 20.47 -7.78
C SER A 600 3.45 21.20 -9.12
N PRO A 601 4.14 22.34 -9.35
CA PRO A 601 3.77 23.33 -10.38
C PRO A 601 4.23 22.99 -11.82
N TRP A 602 4.73 21.78 -12.07
CA TRP A 602 5.24 21.28 -13.37
C TRP A 602 5.96 22.36 -14.24
N PRO A 603 7.11 22.91 -13.78
CA PRO A 603 7.78 24.00 -14.47
C PRO A 603 8.05 23.72 -15.95
N GLY A 604 7.70 24.68 -16.81
CA GLY A 604 7.88 24.58 -18.27
C GLY A 604 6.86 23.70 -19.00
N PHE A 605 6.07 22.84 -18.34
CA PHE A 605 5.15 21.94 -19.04
C PHE A 605 4.07 22.68 -19.84
N PHE A 606 3.48 23.71 -19.25
CA PHE A 606 2.43 24.53 -19.88
C PHE A 606 2.97 25.64 -20.80
N GLN A 607 4.30 25.81 -20.91
CA GLN A 607 4.92 26.87 -21.71
C GLN A 607 5.13 26.39 -23.15
N GLY A 608 4.73 27.19 -24.13
CA GLY A 608 4.91 26.88 -25.56
C GLY A 608 4.11 25.67 -26.07
N ARG A 609 3.16 25.14 -25.28
CA ARG A 609 2.25 24.07 -25.71
C ARG A 609 0.86 24.62 -25.96
N ASP A 610 0.37 24.40 -27.17
CA ASP A 610 -1.07 24.44 -27.41
C ASP A 610 -1.72 23.26 -26.66
N ARG A 611 -2.81 23.54 -25.94
CA ARG A 611 -3.61 22.55 -25.20
C ARG A 611 -4.68 21.92 -26.06
N LEU A 612 -5.12 22.60 -27.12
CA LEU A 612 -6.20 22.19 -28.02
C LEU A 612 -5.68 21.22 -29.08
N LYS A 613 -4.45 21.42 -29.57
CA LYS A 613 -3.79 20.51 -30.50
C LYS A 613 -3.62 19.08 -29.96
N MET A 614 -4.48 18.18 -30.43
CA MET A 614 -4.36 16.75 -30.20
C MET A 614 -3.22 16.15 -31.04
N CYS A 615 -2.16 15.70 -30.36
CA CYS A 615 -1.03 15.04 -31.00
C CYS A 615 -1.39 13.64 -31.55
N PRO A 616 -0.98 13.29 -32.80
CA PRO A 616 -1.10 11.93 -33.32
C PRO A 616 -0.48 10.88 -32.41
N THR A 617 -1.04 9.67 -32.43
CA THR A 617 -0.63 8.57 -31.53
C THR A 617 -0.16 7.31 -32.25
N GLY A 618 -0.41 7.19 -33.55
CA GLY A 618 0.15 6.15 -34.42
C GLY A 618 1.67 6.19 -34.56
N VAL A 619 2.28 5.09 -35.03
CA VAL A 619 3.74 4.96 -35.23
C VAL A 619 4.08 4.11 -36.46
N SER A 620 5.24 4.32 -37.09
CA SER A 620 5.66 3.48 -38.22
C SER A 620 5.72 1.98 -37.88
N VAL A 621 5.30 1.15 -38.85
CA VAL A 621 5.26 -0.31 -38.74
C VAL A 621 6.61 -0.92 -38.32
N LYS A 622 7.74 -0.32 -38.71
CA LYS A 622 9.09 -0.75 -38.30
C LYS A 622 9.29 -0.72 -36.79
N VAL A 623 8.67 0.21 -36.08
CA VAL A 623 8.74 0.32 -34.61
C VAL A 623 7.92 -0.79 -33.95
N LEU A 624 6.73 -1.10 -34.48
CA LEU A 624 5.91 -2.23 -34.03
C LEU A 624 6.64 -3.56 -34.25
N GLU A 625 7.26 -3.74 -35.41
CA GLU A 625 8.05 -4.93 -35.75
C GLU A 625 9.28 -5.07 -34.83
N HIS A 626 9.99 -3.98 -34.51
CA HIS A 626 11.10 -3.98 -33.56
C HIS A 626 10.68 -4.40 -32.15
N ILE A 627 9.72 -3.68 -31.56
CA ILE A 627 9.22 -3.94 -30.19
C ILE A 627 8.67 -5.38 -30.11
N GLY A 628 7.88 -5.77 -31.10
CA GLY A 628 7.30 -7.11 -31.19
C GLY A 628 8.35 -8.21 -31.23
N ASN A 629 9.43 -8.06 -32.01
CA ASN A 629 10.46 -9.10 -32.12
C ASN A 629 11.18 -9.34 -30.78
N ILE A 630 11.54 -8.28 -30.04
CA ILE A 630 12.18 -8.39 -28.72
C ILE A 630 11.19 -8.92 -27.67
N TYR A 631 9.97 -8.39 -27.64
CA TYR A 631 8.91 -8.83 -26.72
C TYR A 631 8.47 -10.29 -26.92
N CYS A 632 8.60 -10.81 -28.14
CA CYS A 632 8.34 -12.21 -28.49
C CYS A 632 9.60 -13.09 -28.47
N ALA A 633 10.70 -12.62 -27.88
CA ALA A 633 11.92 -13.40 -27.67
C ALA A 633 11.90 -14.13 -26.32
N PRO A 634 12.49 -15.34 -26.22
CA PRO A 634 13.02 -15.79 -24.94
C PRO A 634 14.17 -14.85 -24.52
N PRO A 635 14.58 -14.85 -23.25
CA PRO A 635 15.81 -14.17 -22.84
C PRO A 635 17.00 -14.70 -23.66
N PRO A 636 18.01 -13.84 -23.94
CA PRO A 636 19.19 -14.24 -24.71
C PRO A 636 19.95 -15.44 -24.11
N GLU A 637 20.61 -16.23 -24.96
CA GLU A 637 21.23 -17.50 -24.54
C GLU A 637 22.38 -17.30 -23.56
N GLU A 638 23.12 -16.19 -23.67
CA GLU A 638 24.17 -15.77 -22.75
C GLU A 638 23.67 -15.46 -21.33
N ARG A 639 22.35 -15.36 -21.12
CA ARG A 639 21.72 -15.29 -19.78
C ARG A 639 21.50 -16.66 -19.14
N ASN A 640 21.78 -17.77 -19.85
CA ASN A 640 21.56 -19.16 -19.41
C ASN A 640 20.12 -19.45 -18.92
N PHE A 641 19.13 -18.69 -19.41
CA PHE A 641 17.85 -18.57 -18.74
C PHE A 641 16.90 -19.74 -19.05
N ALA A 642 16.73 -20.65 -18.10
CA ALA A 642 15.71 -21.69 -18.12
C ALA A 642 14.28 -21.09 -18.04
N VAL A 643 13.64 -20.90 -19.20
CA VAL A 643 12.25 -20.43 -19.35
C VAL A 643 11.25 -21.59 -19.16
N HIS A 644 10.07 -21.31 -18.56
CA HIS A 644 8.98 -22.27 -18.47
C HIS A 644 8.43 -22.65 -19.86
N LYS A 645 8.19 -23.95 -20.11
CA LYS A 645 7.70 -24.47 -21.40
C LYS A 645 6.36 -23.86 -21.84
N GLY A 646 5.49 -23.46 -20.91
CA GLY A 646 4.26 -22.73 -21.21
C GLY A 646 4.51 -21.32 -21.77
N ILE A 647 5.50 -20.61 -21.23
CA ILE A 647 5.89 -19.26 -21.69
C ILE A 647 6.49 -19.33 -23.11
N LEU A 648 7.34 -20.32 -23.39
CA LEU A 648 7.89 -20.52 -24.74
C LEU A 648 6.78 -20.72 -25.80
N ARG A 649 5.65 -21.35 -25.43
CA ARG A 649 4.47 -21.46 -26.30
C ARG A 649 3.80 -20.10 -26.54
N ILE A 650 3.62 -19.30 -25.49
CA ILE A 650 3.01 -17.96 -25.58
C ILE A 650 3.87 -17.03 -26.43
N LEU A 651 5.19 -16.99 -26.20
CA LEU A 651 6.14 -16.22 -27.01
C LEU A 651 6.11 -16.66 -28.48
N GLY A 652 6.03 -17.97 -28.74
CA GLY A 652 5.85 -18.52 -30.09
C GLY A 652 4.53 -18.12 -30.76
N GLN A 653 3.43 -18.03 -29.99
CA GLN A 653 2.13 -17.55 -30.48
C GLN A 653 2.15 -16.05 -30.81
N ARG A 654 2.69 -15.21 -29.93
CA ARG A 654 2.89 -13.77 -30.20
C ARG A 654 3.80 -13.55 -31.41
N ARG A 655 4.89 -14.32 -31.55
CA ARG A 655 5.77 -14.31 -32.73
C ARG A 655 5.06 -14.72 -34.03
N LYS A 656 4.04 -15.58 -33.95
CA LYS A 656 3.19 -15.87 -35.12
C LYS A 656 2.33 -14.66 -35.48
N MET A 657 1.61 -14.09 -34.50
CA MET A 657 0.75 -12.91 -34.71
C MET A 657 1.53 -11.72 -35.29
N LEU A 658 2.77 -11.49 -34.82
CA LEU A 658 3.72 -10.53 -35.37
C LEU A 658 4.02 -10.76 -36.86
N LYS A 659 4.25 -12.01 -37.30
CA LYS A 659 4.44 -12.36 -38.72
C LYS A 659 3.16 -12.22 -39.54
N ASP A 660 2.03 -12.57 -38.93
CA ASP A 660 0.69 -12.42 -39.51
C ASP A 660 0.24 -10.92 -39.52
N ARG A 661 1.08 -9.98 -39.02
CA ARG A 661 0.83 -8.53 -38.88
C ARG A 661 -0.46 -8.17 -38.15
N ILE A 662 -0.75 -8.93 -37.09
CA ILE A 662 -1.85 -8.70 -36.14
C ILE A 662 -1.34 -8.64 -34.70
N ALA A 663 -2.04 -7.91 -33.84
CA ALA A 663 -1.75 -7.81 -32.41
C ALA A 663 -2.95 -8.29 -31.58
N ASP A 664 -2.69 -9.06 -30.52
CA ASP A 664 -3.62 -9.27 -29.41
C ASP A 664 -3.46 -8.15 -28.37
N TRP A 665 -4.26 -8.21 -27.29
CA TRP A 665 -4.22 -7.21 -26.21
C TRP A 665 -2.81 -7.03 -25.62
N SER A 666 -2.08 -8.13 -25.48
CA SER A 666 -0.72 -8.17 -24.94
C SER A 666 0.30 -7.51 -25.86
N LEU A 667 0.19 -7.69 -27.19
CA LEU A 667 1.03 -7.00 -28.16
C LEU A 667 0.68 -5.51 -28.25
N GLY A 668 -0.62 -5.14 -28.24
CA GLY A 668 -1.05 -3.74 -28.26
C GLY A 668 -0.55 -2.95 -27.04
N GLU A 669 -0.63 -3.54 -25.85
CA GLU A 669 -0.07 -2.96 -24.62
C GLU A 669 1.47 -2.83 -24.70
N ALA A 670 2.16 -3.88 -25.15
CA ALA A 670 3.61 -3.84 -25.32
C ALA A 670 4.08 -2.80 -26.35
N PHE A 671 3.34 -2.58 -27.43
CA PHE A 671 3.60 -1.49 -28.37
C PHE A 671 3.40 -0.12 -27.74
N ALA A 672 2.38 0.07 -26.90
CA ALA A 672 2.14 1.35 -26.24
C ALA A 672 3.26 1.69 -25.27
N PHE A 673 3.67 0.74 -24.44
CA PHE A 673 4.79 0.94 -23.52
C PHE A 673 6.10 1.10 -24.28
N GLY A 674 6.42 0.20 -25.22
CA GLY A 674 7.70 0.22 -25.95
C GLY A 674 7.91 1.47 -26.81
N THR A 675 6.82 2.05 -27.36
CA THR A 675 6.90 3.34 -28.06
C THR A 675 7.11 4.50 -27.10
N LEU A 676 6.36 4.58 -25.99
CA LEU A 676 6.54 5.63 -24.98
C LEU A 676 7.94 5.58 -24.34
N LEU A 677 8.47 4.40 -24.05
CA LEU A 677 9.83 4.21 -23.52
C LEU A 677 10.90 4.68 -24.52
N LYS A 678 10.65 4.52 -25.84
CA LYS A 678 11.49 5.09 -26.90
C LYS A 678 11.36 6.62 -26.99
N ASP A 679 10.15 7.14 -26.79
CA ASP A 679 9.83 8.58 -26.81
C ASP A 679 10.32 9.31 -25.53
N GLY A 680 11.19 8.69 -24.72
CA GLY A 680 11.76 9.24 -23.49
C GLY A 680 10.81 9.26 -22.28
N ILE A 681 9.62 8.67 -22.40
CA ILE A 681 8.59 8.67 -21.35
C ILE A 681 8.78 7.48 -20.41
N HIS A 682 8.94 7.75 -19.11
CA HIS A 682 8.92 6.72 -18.09
C HIS A 682 7.53 6.07 -18.02
N VAL A 683 7.48 4.73 -18.01
CA VAL A 683 6.24 3.97 -17.79
C VAL A 683 6.35 3.20 -16.48
N ARG A 684 5.38 3.44 -15.58
CA ARG A 684 5.20 2.71 -14.31
C ARG A 684 3.88 1.94 -14.33
N VAL A 685 3.91 0.65 -14.00
CA VAL A 685 2.73 -0.21 -13.88
C VAL A 685 2.74 -0.92 -12.53
N SER A 686 1.68 -0.75 -11.76
CA SER A 686 1.52 -1.30 -10.41
C SER A 686 0.16 -1.98 -10.24
N GLY A 687 0.08 -2.86 -9.24
CA GLY A 687 -1.12 -3.61 -8.90
C GLY A 687 -0.81 -5.06 -8.56
N GLN A 688 -1.84 -5.84 -8.26
CA GLN A 688 -1.69 -7.22 -7.81
C GLN A 688 -1.42 -8.14 -9.02
N ASP A 689 -0.39 -8.99 -8.93
CA ASP A 689 0.06 -9.91 -10.00
C ASP A 689 0.42 -9.27 -11.37
N VAL A 690 0.48 -7.94 -11.50
CA VAL A 690 0.60 -7.23 -12.79
C VAL A 690 1.77 -7.67 -13.66
N GLU A 691 2.90 -8.08 -13.07
CA GLU A 691 4.07 -8.60 -13.80
C GLU A 691 3.73 -9.79 -14.72
N ARG A 692 2.77 -10.63 -14.28
CA ARG A 692 2.14 -11.72 -15.04
C ARG A 692 0.85 -11.27 -15.72
N GLY A 693 0.13 -10.34 -15.08
CA GLY A 693 -1.28 -10.06 -15.25
C GLY A 693 -2.15 -11.13 -14.59
N THR A 694 -3.23 -10.75 -13.91
CA THR A 694 -4.19 -11.66 -13.24
C THR A 694 -4.51 -12.86 -14.11
N PHE A 695 -5.00 -12.59 -15.33
CA PHE A 695 -5.47 -13.57 -16.30
C PHE A 695 -4.35 -14.34 -17.03
N SER A 696 -3.08 -14.16 -16.65
CA SER A 696 -1.89 -14.74 -17.30
C SER A 696 -1.78 -14.37 -18.78
N HIS A 697 -1.95 -13.09 -19.08
CA HIS A 697 -1.93 -12.55 -20.45
C HIS A 697 -0.66 -11.73 -20.74
N ARG A 698 -0.11 -11.02 -19.74
CA ARG A 698 0.91 -9.98 -19.89
C ARG A 698 2.33 -10.54 -19.92
N HIS A 699 2.75 -11.25 -18.86
CA HIS A 699 4.08 -11.86 -18.78
C HIS A 699 5.25 -10.91 -19.13
N HIS A 700 5.24 -9.69 -18.58
CA HIS A 700 6.33 -8.73 -18.78
C HIS A 700 7.56 -9.08 -17.95
N VAL A 701 7.38 -9.83 -16.86
CA VAL A 701 8.48 -10.44 -16.13
C VAL A 701 8.46 -11.96 -16.33
N LEU A 702 9.59 -12.48 -16.80
CA LEU A 702 9.86 -13.92 -16.89
C LEU A 702 10.68 -14.35 -15.67
N HIS A 703 10.36 -15.52 -15.11
CA HIS A 703 11.01 -16.05 -13.90
C HIS A 703 11.84 -17.30 -14.23
N HIS A 704 13.07 -17.34 -13.73
CA HIS A 704 13.98 -18.45 -13.98
C HIS A 704 13.47 -19.74 -13.31
N GLN A 705 13.50 -20.86 -14.04
CA GLN A 705 12.93 -22.13 -13.55
C GLN A 705 13.91 -22.97 -12.71
N LYS A 706 15.12 -22.46 -12.43
CA LYS A 706 16.16 -23.17 -11.68
C LYS A 706 16.83 -22.35 -10.57
N GLU A 707 16.62 -21.04 -10.52
CA GLU A 707 17.28 -20.14 -9.55
C GLU A 707 16.25 -19.14 -9.03
N ASP A 708 16.24 -18.89 -7.71
CA ASP A 708 15.31 -17.95 -7.07
C ASP A 708 15.62 -16.49 -7.43
N LYS A 709 14.58 -15.65 -7.46
CA LYS A 709 14.62 -14.19 -7.75
C LYS A 709 15.21 -13.75 -9.11
N VAL A 710 15.83 -14.64 -9.88
CA VAL A 710 16.32 -14.33 -11.23
C VAL A 710 15.14 -14.06 -12.17
N LYS A 711 15.01 -12.79 -12.56
CA LYS A 711 13.95 -12.23 -13.41
C LYS A 711 14.52 -11.71 -14.73
N TYR A 712 13.73 -11.72 -15.80
CA TYR A 712 14.03 -11.03 -17.05
C TYR A 712 12.82 -10.24 -17.55
N ASN A 713 13.01 -8.99 -17.96
CA ASN A 713 11.97 -8.09 -18.46
C ASN A 713 12.32 -7.63 -19.89
N PRO A 714 11.66 -8.13 -20.94
CA PRO A 714 11.97 -7.77 -22.33
C PRO A 714 11.80 -6.26 -22.62
N LEU A 715 10.85 -5.59 -21.97
CA LEU A 715 10.54 -4.17 -22.21
C LEU A 715 11.58 -3.22 -21.57
N GLN A 716 12.52 -3.75 -20.79
CA GLN A 716 13.67 -3.01 -20.24
C GLN A 716 14.89 -2.98 -21.18
N TYR A 717 14.82 -3.72 -22.30
CA TYR A 717 15.95 -3.93 -23.23
C TYR A 717 15.52 -3.77 -24.71
N LEU A 718 14.61 -2.82 -24.99
CA LEU A 718 14.13 -2.52 -26.34
C LEU A 718 15.11 -1.63 -27.12
N TYR A 719 15.70 -0.63 -26.47
CA TYR A 719 16.62 0.34 -27.07
C TYR A 719 17.74 0.69 -26.08
N PRO A 720 18.95 1.10 -26.53
CA PRO A 720 20.04 1.48 -25.63
C PRO A 720 19.77 2.76 -24.82
N ASP A 721 18.92 3.64 -25.36
CA ASP A 721 18.62 5.01 -24.94
C ASP A 721 17.20 5.17 -24.38
N GLN A 722 16.46 4.08 -24.19
CA GLN A 722 15.08 4.14 -23.70
C GLN A 722 14.97 4.71 -22.27
N ALA A 723 13.81 5.30 -21.98
CA ALA A 723 13.39 5.56 -20.61
C ALA A 723 13.24 4.26 -19.81
N LYS A 724 13.34 4.39 -18.49
CA LYS A 724 13.21 3.28 -17.55
C LYS A 724 11.76 2.76 -17.51
N TYR A 725 11.62 1.44 -17.56
CA TYR A 725 10.35 0.75 -17.35
C TYR A 725 10.31 0.14 -15.94
N ASP A 726 9.29 0.48 -15.15
CA ASP A 726 9.05 -0.14 -13.84
C ASP A 726 7.68 -0.83 -13.84
N ILE A 727 7.67 -2.16 -13.85
CA ILE A 727 6.47 -2.96 -13.54
C ILE A 727 6.70 -3.72 -12.23
N CYS A 728 5.73 -3.63 -11.32
CA CYS A 728 5.88 -4.14 -9.96
C CYS A 728 4.57 -4.72 -9.42
N ASN A 729 4.63 -5.95 -8.94
CA ASN A 729 3.54 -6.51 -8.12
C ASN A 729 3.44 -5.71 -6.82
N SER A 730 2.23 -5.25 -6.48
CA SER A 730 1.95 -4.54 -5.25
C SER A 730 1.81 -5.47 -4.04
N SER A 731 1.72 -4.88 -2.84
CA SER A 731 1.07 -5.53 -1.69
C SER A 731 -0.42 -5.77 -1.97
N LEU A 732 -1.06 -6.60 -1.14
CA LEU A 732 -2.51 -6.81 -1.16
C LEU A 732 -3.22 -5.62 -0.46
N SER A 733 -3.19 -4.47 -1.14
CA SER A 733 -3.76 -3.19 -0.74
C SER A 733 -4.14 -2.45 -2.02
N GLU A 734 -5.37 -1.98 -2.10
CA GLU A 734 -5.85 -1.15 -3.20
C GLU A 734 -5.76 0.33 -2.83
N CYS A 735 -6.18 0.69 -1.62
CA CYS A 735 -6.32 2.09 -1.20
C CYS A 735 -4.96 2.77 -1.02
N GLY A 736 -4.05 2.16 -0.25
CA GLY A 736 -2.67 2.63 -0.10
C GLY A 736 -1.92 2.68 -1.42
N VAL A 737 -2.07 1.66 -2.27
CA VAL A 737 -1.35 1.57 -3.55
C VAL A 737 -1.89 2.56 -4.59
N LEU A 738 -3.21 2.68 -4.77
CA LEU A 738 -3.80 3.67 -5.67
C LEU A 738 -3.46 5.10 -5.24
N GLY A 739 -3.53 5.39 -3.92
CA GLY A 739 -3.09 6.68 -3.38
C GLY A 739 -1.62 6.96 -3.67
N PHE A 740 -0.76 5.95 -3.59
CA PHE A 740 0.66 6.07 -3.90
C PHE A 740 0.91 6.36 -5.37
N ASP A 741 0.27 5.62 -6.27
CA ASP A 741 0.47 5.79 -7.71
C ASP A 741 -0.17 7.07 -8.25
N LEU A 742 -1.24 7.56 -7.62
CA LEU A 742 -1.75 8.91 -7.79
C LEU A 742 -0.75 9.99 -7.32
N GLY A 743 -0.09 9.78 -6.19
CA GLY A 743 1.02 10.65 -5.77
C GLY A 743 2.15 10.66 -6.81
N TYR A 744 2.49 9.50 -7.35
CA TYR A 744 3.53 9.34 -8.37
C TYR A 744 3.19 10.08 -9.68
N SER A 745 1.95 9.96 -10.16
CA SER A 745 1.48 10.60 -11.40
C SER A 745 1.31 12.12 -11.30
N MET A 746 1.12 12.66 -10.09
CA MET A 746 1.13 14.10 -9.85
C MET A 746 2.53 14.73 -9.89
N ALA A 747 3.61 13.95 -9.77
CA ALA A 747 4.95 14.50 -9.64
C ALA A 747 5.61 14.90 -10.97
N SER A 748 5.24 14.29 -12.09
CA SER A 748 5.74 14.63 -13.43
C SER A 748 4.68 14.38 -14.51
N PRO A 749 4.48 15.30 -15.48
CA PRO A 749 3.60 15.06 -16.62
C PRO A 749 4.27 14.25 -17.74
N HIS A 750 5.56 13.92 -17.63
CA HIS A 750 6.34 13.15 -18.62
C HIS A 750 6.47 11.67 -18.25
N THR A 751 5.47 11.14 -17.54
CA THR A 751 5.39 9.76 -17.06
C THR A 751 4.00 9.19 -17.35
N LEU A 752 3.91 7.96 -17.84
CA LEU A 752 2.67 7.17 -17.81
C LEU A 752 2.66 6.33 -16.54
N VAL A 753 1.68 6.57 -15.65
CA VAL A 753 1.47 5.75 -14.44
C VAL A 753 0.17 4.99 -14.58
N ILE A 754 0.22 3.68 -14.31
CA ILE A 754 -0.92 2.77 -14.43
C ILE A 754 -1.07 1.98 -13.14
N TRP A 755 -2.27 2.01 -12.57
CA TRP A 755 -2.70 1.11 -11.51
C TRP A 755 -3.73 0.11 -12.08
N GLU A 756 -3.50 -1.19 -11.87
CA GLU A 756 -4.42 -2.27 -12.28
C GLU A 756 -5.01 -2.99 -11.06
N ALA A 757 -6.33 -2.99 -10.96
CA ALA A 757 -7.05 -3.80 -9.98
C ALA A 757 -7.04 -5.27 -10.41
N GLN A 758 -6.96 -6.23 -9.46
CA GLN A 758 -6.92 -7.65 -9.82
C GLN A 758 -8.20 -8.08 -10.56
N PHE A 759 -9.35 -7.61 -10.06
CA PHE A 759 -10.63 -7.49 -10.73
C PHE A 759 -11.17 -6.07 -10.47
N GLY A 760 -11.95 -5.50 -11.40
CA GLY A 760 -12.45 -4.13 -11.28
C GLY A 760 -13.34 -3.93 -10.06
N ASP A 761 -14.05 -4.99 -9.66
CA ASP A 761 -14.96 -5.05 -8.52
C ASP A 761 -14.32 -4.58 -7.20
N PHE A 762 -13.00 -4.78 -7.03
CA PHE A 762 -12.26 -4.46 -5.80
C PHE A 762 -11.87 -2.97 -5.67
N ALA A 763 -12.04 -2.16 -6.71
CA ALA A 763 -11.71 -0.73 -6.67
C ALA A 763 -12.55 0.06 -5.64
N ASN A 764 -13.69 -0.49 -5.21
CA ASN A 764 -14.54 0.07 -4.16
C ASN A 764 -13.84 0.22 -2.79
N THR A 765 -12.79 -0.54 -2.51
CA THR A 765 -11.97 -0.43 -1.28
C THR A 765 -11.14 0.87 -1.28
N ALA A 766 -10.81 1.40 -2.45
CA ALA A 766 -10.07 2.65 -2.64
C ALA A 766 -10.98 3.87 -2.89
N GLN A 767 -12.30 3.76 -2.70
CA GLN A 767 -13.28 4.79 -3.05
C GLN A 767 -12.93 6.22 -2.56
N PRO A 768 -12.41 6.45 -1.34
CA PRO A 768 -12.04 7.80 -0.93
C PRO A 768 -10.93 8.43 -1.77
N ILE A 769 -10.00 7.64 -2.34
CA ILE A 769 -8.97 8.14 -3.26
C ILE A 769 -9.61 8.54 -4.61
N PHE A 770 -10.57 7.76 -5.10
CA PHE A 770 -11.34 8.10 -6.29
C PHE A 770 -12.13 9.40 -6.08
N ASP A 771 -13.03 9.45 -5.10
CA ASP A 771 -13.96 10.57 -4.91
C ASP A 771 -13.22 11.88 -4.55
N THR A 772 -12.26 11.79 -3.63
CA THR A 772 -11.72 12.98 -2.96
C THR A 772 -10.39 13.49 -3.52
N PHE A 773 -9.74 12.73 -4.40
CA PHE A 773 -8.54 13.19 -5.13
C PHE A 773 -8.66 13.00 -6.65
N LEU A 774 -9.04 11.82 -7.15
CA LEU A 774 -8.98 11.56 -8.60
C LEU A 774 -10.13 12.24 -9.38
N CYS A 775 -11.34 12.20 -8.83
CA CYS A 775 -12.57 12.79 -9.37
C CYS A 775 -12.63 14.32 -9.23
N SER A 776 -11.95 14.89 -8.23
CA SER A 776 -12.19 16.27 -7.77
C SER A 776 -10.91 17.08 -7.51
N GLY A 777 -9.72 16.51 -7.69
CA GLY A 777 -8.45 17.18 -7.38
C GLY A 777 -8.14 18.36 -8.30
N GLU A 778 -8.48 18.29 -9.59
CA GLU A 778 -8.31 19.44 -10.49
C GLU A 778 -9.29 20.57 -10.14
N THR A 779 -10.57 20.27 -9.96
CA THR A 779 -11.61 21.25 -9.62
C THR A 779 -11.35 21.97 -8.30
N LYS A 780 -10.80 21.28 -7.29
CA LYS A 780 -10.52 21.86 -5.96
C LYS A 780 -9.16 22.53 -5.82
N TRP A 781 -8.12 21.99 -6.47
CA TRP A 781 -6.72 22.33 -6.20
C TRP A 781 -5.88 22.58 -7.46
N VAL A 782 -6.51 22.69 -8.65
CA VAL A 782 -5.86 22.80 -9.97
C VAL A 782 -4.89 21.64 -10.26
N ARG A 783 -5.08 20.52 -9.56
CA ARG A 783 -4.16 19.39 -9.47
C ARG A 783 -4.35 18.37 -10.59
N GLN A 784 -3.83 18.68 -11.78
CA GLN A 784 -3.78 17.70 -12.89
C GLN A 784 -2.97 16.44 -12.55
N THR A 785 -3.38 15.32 -13.15
CA THR A 785 -2.81 13.97 -13.02
C THR A 785 -3.10 13.14 -14.27
N GLY A 786 -2.16 12.31 -14.71
CA GLY A 786 -2.28 11.40 -15.86
C GLY A 786 -2.31 9.93 -15.43
N LEU A 787 -3.04 9.62 -14.36
CA LEU A 787 -3.15 8.26 -13.83
C LEU A 787 -4.13 7.45 -14.68
N VAL A 788 -3.67 6.31 -15.18
CA VAL A 788 -4.53 5.30 -15.80
C VAL A 788 -4.94 4.27 -14.74
N VAL A 789 -6.23 3.95 -14.71
CA VAL A 789 -6.85 2.98 -13.80
C VAL A 789 -7.45 1.87 -14.65
N LEU A 790 -6.87 0.67 -14.56
CA LEU A 790 -7.35 -0.52 -15.28
C LEU A 790 -8.25 -1.36 -14.36
N LEU A 791 -9.51 -1.52 -14.75
CA LEU A 791 -10.55 -2.20 -13.97
C LEU A 791 -11.10 -3.41 -14.73
N PRO A 792 -10.59 -4.64 -14.51
CA PRO A 792 -11.06 -5.82 -15.25
C PRO A 792 -12.57 -6.08 -15.05
N HIS A 793 -13.34 -5.96 -16.12
CA HIS A 793 -14.81 -5.92 -16.13
C HIS A 793 -15.35 -6.86 -17.20
N SER A 794 -16.33 -7.72 -16.86
CA SER A 794 -17.29 -8.36 -17.78
C SER A 794 -18.17 -9.40 -17.09
N MET A 795 -19.42 -9.54 -17.54
CA MET A 795 -20.40 -10.50 -17.04
C MET A 795 -20.15 -11.89 -17.64
N GLU A 796 -19.39 -12.71 -16.91
CA GLU A 796 -18.89 -14.02 -17.38
C GLU A 796 -19.36 -15.21 -16.51
N GLY A 797 -20.44 -15.03 -15.75
CA GLY A 797 -20.99 -16.06 -14.85
C GLY A 797 -20.04 -16.45 -13.71
N MET A 798 -19.18 -15.52 -13.28
CA MET A 798 -18.19 -15.72 -12.21
C MET A 798 -18.71 -15.37 -10.80
N GLY A 799 -19.87 -14.71 -10.69
CA GLY A 799 -20.42 -14.22 -9.44
C GLY A 799 -20.15 -12.72 -9.21
N PRO A 800 -20.81 -12.12 -8.20
CA PRO A 800 -20.93 -10.67 -8.09
C PRO A 800 -19.60 -9.92 -7.91
N GLU A 801 -18.60 -10.49 -7.24
CA GLU A 801 -17.31 -9.84 -6.94
C GLU A 801 -16.23 -10.06 -8.01
N HIS A 802 -16.60 -10.58 -9.18
CA HIS A 802 -15.68 -10.89 -10.29
C HIS A 802 -16.24 -10.49 -11.66
N SER A 803 -17.18 -9.55 -11.70
CA SER A 803 -17.98 -9.26 -12.90
C SER A 803 -18.05 -7.78 -13.27
N SER A 804 -18.14 -6.85 -12.31
CA SER A 804 -18.35 -5.43 -12.58
C SER A 804 -17.44 -4.51 -11.77
N GLY A 805 -16.58 -3.78 -12.47
CA GLY A 805 -15.91 -2.58 -11.95
C GLY A 805 -16.81 -1.37 -11.69
N ARG A 806 -18.15 -1.54 -11.75
CA ARG A 806 -19.15 -0.52 -11.42
C ARG A 806 -19.03 0.77 -12.23
N ILE A 807 -19.10 0.62 -13.55
CA ILE A 807 -19.07 1.71 -14.54
C ILE A 807 -20.04 2.84 -14.16
N GLU A 808 -21.22 2.47 -13.65
CA GLU A 808 -22.27 3.39 -13.22
C GLU A 808 -21.77 4.46 -12.22
N ARG A 809 -20.84 4.10 -11.34
CA ARG A 809 -20.33 5.00 -10.29
C ARG A 809 -19.35 6.03 -10.84
N PHE A 810 -18.48 5.61 -11.76
CA PHE A 810 -17.51 6.51 -12.39
C PHE A 810 -18.21 7.49 -13.33
N LEU A 811 -19.25 7.02 -14.04
CA LEU A 811 -20.09 7.86 -14.89
C LEU A 811 -20.99 8.81 -14.09
N GLN A 812 -21.52 8.38 -12.94
CA GLN A 812 -22.27 9.26 -12.01
C GLN A 812 -21.39 10.40 -11.44
N LEU A 813 -20.09 10.15 -11.31
CA LEU A 813 -19.10 11.10 -10.80
C LEU A 813 -18.40 11.92 -11.91
N SER A 814 -18.79 11.74 -13.17
CA SER A 814 -18.34 12.58 -14.28
C SER A 814 -19.11 13.91 -14.35
N ASP A 815 -18.42 15.00 -14.66
CA ASP A 815 -18.91 16.38 -14.78
C ASP A 815 -19.26 16.80 -16.23
N ASP A 816 -19.42 15.84 -17.12
CA ASP A 816 -20.00 16.00 -18.46
C ASP A 816 -21.51 16.30 -18.30
N ASP A 817 -22.02 17.41 -18.82
CA ASP A 817 -23.43 17.81 -18.63
C ASP A 817 -24.36 17.06 -19.62
N PRO A 818 -25.44 16.40 -19.16
CA PRO A 818 -26.35 15.68 -20.04
C PRO A 818 -27.28 16.58 -20.88
N ASP A 819 -27.57 17.79 -20.43
CA ASP A 819 -28.58 18.68 -21.02
C ASP A 819 -27.94 19.65 -22.04
N VAL A 820 -26.60 19.72 -22.08
CA VAL A 820 -25.82 20.57 -22.99
C VAL A 820 -25.30 19.78 -24.18
N TYR A 821 -25.86 20.02 -25.36
CA TYR A 821 -25.25 19.61 -26.63
C TYR A 821 -24.05 20.53 -26.93
N PRO A 822 -22.81 20.03 -27.04
CA PRO A 822 -21.63 20.87 -27.31
C PRO A 822 -21.61 21.35 -28.76
N ASP A 823 -20.92 22.46 -29.05
CA ASP A 823 -20.68 22.87 -30.44
C ASP A 823 -19.76 21.87 -31.14
N THR A 824 -20.36 20.95 -31.89
CA THR A 824 -19.65 19.92 -32.67
C THR A 824 -19.08 20.44 -34.00
N SER A 825 -19.19 21.74 -34.29
CA SER A 825 -18.62 22.39 -35.48
C SER A 825 -17.25 23.02 -35.23
N ASP A 826 -16.92 23.37 -33.99
CA ASP A 826 -15.57 23.80 -33.58
C ASP A 826 -14.54 22.70 -33.82
N CYS A 827 -13.48 22.99 -34.56
CA CYS A 827 -12.44 22.02 -34.88
C CYS A 827 -11.68 21.51 -33.64
N ASP A 828 -11.66 22.27 -32.55
CA ASP A 828 -11.02 21.91 -31.28
C ASP A 828 -11.98 21.26 -30.27
N PHE A 829 -13.27 21.05 -30.59
CA PHE A 829 -14.28 20.72 -29.57
C PHE A 829 -13.91 19.47 -28.74
N VAL A 830 -13.32 18.45 -29.37
CA VAL A 830 -12.86 17.22 -28.69
C VAL A 830 -11.82 17.53 -27.63
N ALA A 831 -10.89 18.45 -27.91
CA ALA A 831 -9.86 18.85 -26.96
C ALA A 831 -10.44 19.72 -25.84
N ARG A 832 -11.37 20.63 -26.16
CA ARG A 832 -12.10 21.39 -25.13
C ARG A 832 -12.88 20.47 -24.19
N GLN A 833 -13.62 19.49 -24.72
CA GLN A 833 -14.39 18.52 -23.94
C GLN A 833 -13.48 17.67 -23.03
N LEU A 834 -12.33 17.22 -23.54
CA LEU A 834 -11.32 16.48 -22.76
C LEU A 834 -10.58 17.37 -21.73
N ILE A 835 -10.49 18.68 -21.94
CA ILE A 835 -9.93 19.64 -20.97
C ILE A 835 -10.96 20.00 -19.88
N ALA A 836 -12.23 20.11 -20.25
CA ALA A 836 -13.31 20.46 -19.34
C ALA A 836 -13.53 19.35 -18.30
N THR A 837 -13.76 18.10 -18.75
CA THR A 837 -14.16 17.03 -17.84
C THR A 837 -13.11 16.69 -16.77
N ASN A 838 -13.54 16.22 -15.60
CA ASN A 838 -12.67 15.72 -14.55
C ASN A 838 -11.87 14.48 -14.96
N TRP A 839 -12.45 13.54 -15.71
CA TRP A 839 -11.77 12.31 -16.16
C TRP A 839 -12.36 11.69 -17.44
N ILE A 840 -11.60 10.78 -18.04
CA ILE A 840 -12.00 10.03 -19.23
C ILE A 840 -12.44 8.63 -18.81
N VAL A 841 -13.61 8.17 -19.26
CA VAL A 841 -14.13 6.81 -18.98
C VAL A 841 -14.26 6.01 -20.28
N THR A 842 -13.56 4.87 -20.35
CA THR A 842 -13.52 3.99 -21.53
C THR A 842 -13.83 2.53 -21.19
N ASN A 843 -14.38 1.79 -22.15
CA ASN A 843 -14.63 0.35 -22.07
C ASN A 843 -14.30 -0.27 -23.44
N LEU A 844 -13.00 -0.44 -23.67
CA LEU A 844 -12.41 -0.62 -25.01
C LEU A 844 -12.55 -2.07 -25.51
N THR A 845 -12.83 -2.25 -26.80
CA THR A 845 -12.94 -3.59 -27.41
C THR A 845 -11.72 -4.02 -28.20
N THR A 846 -10.83 -3.11 -28.65
CA THR A 846 -9.70 -3.47 -29.53
C THR A 846 -8.31 -3.15 -28.98
N PRO A 847 -7.28 -3.98 -29.26
CA PRO A 847 -5.89 -3.70 -28.89
C PRO A 847 -5.32 -2.39 -29.47
N ALA A 848 -5.77 -1.98 -30.66
CA ALA A 848 -5.42 -0.69 -31.24
C ALA A 848 -5.94 0.50 -30.40
N ASN A 849 -7.20 0.45 -29.96
CA ASN A 849 -7.75 1.52 -29.13
C ASN A 849 -7.09 1.61 -27.77
N LEU A 850 -6.71 0.49 -27.15
CA LEU A 850 -5.86 0.49 -25.95
C LEU A 850 -4.55 1.22 -26.22
N PHE A 851 -3.86 0.87 -27.31
CA PHE A 851 -2.59 1.48 -27.70
C PHE A 851 -2.70 3.01 -27.86
N HIS A 852 -3.71 3.46 -28.60
CA HIS A 852 -3.93 4.89 -28.81
C HIS A 852 -4.38 5.61 -27.53
N ALA A 853 -5.19 5.00 -26.67
CA ALA A 853 -5.61 5.59 -25.39
C ALA A 853 -4.42 5.82 -24.44
N LEU A 854 -3.53 4.83 -24.32
CA LEU A 854 -2.33 4.90 -23.48
C LEU A 854 -1.32 5.94 -24.00
N ARG A 855 -1.15 6.09 -25.32
CA ARG A 855 -0.31 7.15 -25.90
C ARG A 855 -0.95 8.54 -25.78
N ARG A 856 -2.27 8.64 -25.95
CA ARG A 856 -3.06 9.90 -25.82
C ARG A 856 -2.91 10.54 -24.43
N GLN A 857 -2.81 9.73 -23.38
CA GLN A 857 -2.59 10.18 -22.00
C GLN A 857 -1.32 11.02 -21.81
N VAL A 858 -0.27 10.78 -22.59
CA VAL A 858 1.01 11.53 -22.49
C VAL A 858 1.20 12.53 -23.63
N SER A 859 0.63 12.29 -24.81
CA SER A 859 0.86 13.15 -25.99
C SER A 859 0.15 14.51 -25.93
N GLY A 860 -0.92 14.65 -25.14
CA GLY A 860 -1.66 15.93 -25.02
C GLY A 860 -0.94 17.02 -24.22
N GLY A 861 -1.35 18.27 -24.41
CA GLY A 861 -0.88 19.46 -23.66
C GLY A 861 -1.42 19.62 -22.23
N PHE A 862 -2.11 18.61 -21.71
CA PHE A 862 -2.75 18.56 -20.39
C PHE A 862 -2.80 17.11 -19.88
N ARG A 863 -3.16 16.89 -18.61
CA ARG A 863 -3.33 15.54 -18.02
C ARG A 863 -4.68 15.40 -17.34
N LYS A 864 -5.39 14.32 -17.65
CA LYS A 864 -6.64 13.87 -17.00
C LYS A 864 -6.53 12.39 -16.64
N PRO A 865 -7.17 11.90 -15.57
CA PRO A 865 -7.30 10.47 -15.31
C PRO A 865 -7.95 9.71 -16.48
N LEU A 866 -7.58 8.45 -16.65
CA LEU A 866 -8.25 7.51 -17.56
C LEU A 866 -8.75 6.31 -16.78
N ILE A 867 -10.07 6.21 -16.60
CA ILE A 867 -10.74 5.05 -16.04
C ILE A 867 -11.07 4.11 -17.20
N ASN A 868 -10.34 3.00 -17.31
CA ASN A 868 -10.56 2.02 -18.36
C ASN A 868 -11.06 0.69 -17.80
N PHE A 869 -12.28 0.33 -18.19
CA PHE A 869 -12.81 -1.00 -17.98
C PHE A 869 -12.10 -1.98 -18.92
N ALA A 870 -11.28 -2.84 -18.31
CA ALA A 870 -10.34 -3.72 -19.01
C ALA A 870 -11.00 -5.09 -19.28
N PRO A 871 -10.71 -5.73 -20.42
CA PRO A 871 -11.29 -7.03 -20.74
C PRO A 871 -10.76 -8.17 -19.86
N LYS A 872 -11.58 -9.22 -19.71
CA LYS A 872 -11.19 -10.51 -19.11
C LYS A 872 -11.07 -11.61 -20.18
N SER A 873 -12.16 -12.25 -20.61
CA SER A 873 -12.13 -13.26 -21.71
C SER A 873 -11.62 -12.70 -23.03
N VAL A 874 -12.01 -11.45 -23.35
CA VAL A 874 -11.65 -10.72 -24.56
C VAL A 874 -10.12 -10.59 -24.75
N LEU A 875 -9.31 -10.66 -23.68
CA LEU A 875 -7.83 -10.72 -23.75
C LEU A 875 -7.28 -11.84 -24.66
N ARG A 876 -8.07 -12.87 -24.96
CA ARG A 876 -7.69 -13.99 -25.85
C ARG A 876 -8.71 -14.27 -26.97
N HIS A 877 -9.76 -13.46 -27.10
CA HIS A 877 -10.84 -13.74 -28.04
C HIS A 877 -10.32 -13.66 -29.51
N PRO A 878 -10.67 -14.59 -30.42
CA PRO A 878 -10.07 -14.62 -31.76
C PRO A 878 -10.30 -13.33 -32.58
N MET A 879 -11.44 -12.67 -32.38
CA MET A 879 -11.81 -11.39 -33.02
C MET A 879 -11.28 -10.16 -32.26
N ALA A 880 -10.72 -10.32 -31.06
CA ALA A 880 -10.13 -9.22 -30.28
C ALA A 880 -8.66 -9.00 -30.67
N ARG A 881 -8.45 -8.74 -31.96
CA ARG A 881 -7.13 -8.51 -32.56
C ARG A 881 -7.20 -7.36 -33.55
N SER A 882 -6.17 -6.54 -33.56
CA SER A 882 -6.05 -5.41 -34.49
C SER A 882 -4.92 -5.68 -35.51
N PRO A 883 -5.14 -5.51 -36.83
CA PRO A 883 -4.08 -5.51 -37.83
C PRO A 883 -3.15 -4.30 -37.66
N PHE A 884 -1.90 -4.42 -38.11
CA PHE A 884 -0.86 -3.39 -37.92
C PHE A 884 -1.17 -2.02 -38.55
N ARG A 885 -2.08 -1.95 -39.52
CA ARG A 885 -2.56 -0.67 -40.09
C ARG A 885 -3.32 0.16 -39.05
N ASP A 886 -3.96 -0.47 -38.07
CA ASP A 886 -4.75 0.19 -37.02
C ASP A 886 -3.86 0.77 -35.91
N PHE A 887 -2.52 0.69 -36.06
CA PHE A 887 -1.50 1.28 -35.18
C PHE A 887 -0.56 2.26 -35.91
N ASN A 888 -0.73 2.43 -37.23
CA ASN A 888 0.21 3.14 -38.09
C ASN A 888 0.09 4.68 -37.96
N GLU A 889 0.97 5.44 -38.60
CA GLU A 889 0.99 6.92 -38.53
C GLU A 889 -0.31 7.61 -39.04
N CYS A 890 -1.21 6.88 -39.70
CA CYS A 890 -2.53 7.36 -40.13
C CYS A 890 -3.67 6.96 -39.15
N SER A 891 -3.38 6.23 -38.07
CA SER A 891 -4.39 5.77 -37.10
C SER A 891 -4.38 6.57 -35.79
N ALA A 892 -5.53 6.60 -35.12
CA ALA A 892 -5.78 7.34 -33.89
C ALA A 892 -6.83 6.65 -33.02
N PHE A 893 -7.02 7.14 -31.79
CA PHE A 893 -8.04 6.66 -30.87
C PHE A 893 -9.46 6.90 -31.43
N GLN A 894 -10.25 5.83 -31.56
CA GLN A 894 -11.63 5.87 -32.03
C GLN A 894 -12.57 5.98 -30.82
N ARG A 895 -13.26 7.13 -30.65
CA ARG A 895 -14.26 7.33 -29.58
C ARG A 895 -15.49 6.43 -29.76
N ILE A 896 -15.88 6.22 -31.01
CA ILE A 896 -16.86 5.23 -31.47
C ILE A 896 -16.20 4.40 -32.57
N ILE A 897 -16.51 3.09 -32.64
CA ILE A 897 -16.22 2.26 -33.81
C ILE A 897 -17.57 1.89 -34.47
N PRO A 898 -17.84 2.35 -35.71
CA PRO A 898 -19.09 2.10 -36.41
C PRO A 898 -19.19 0.66 -36.94
N GLU A 899 -20.37 0.31 -37.45
CA GLU A 899 -20.58 -0.89 -38.26
C GLU A 899 -19.86 -0.77 -39.62
N THR A 900 -19.30 -1.87 -40.11
CA THR A 900 -18.54 -1.94 -41.38
C THR A 900 -18.80 -3.23 -42.18
N GLY A 901 -19.65 -4.13 -41.68
CA GLY A 901 -20.18 -5.28 -42.41
C GLY A 901 -21.37 -4.91 -43.32
N GLU A 902 -22.20 -5.90 -43.66
CA GLU A 902 -23.27 -5.76 -44.66
C GLU A 902 -24.27 -4.64 -44.33
N ALA A 903 -24.72 -4.53 -43.07
CA ALA A 903 -25.56 -3.44 -42.58
C ALA A 903 -24.92 -2.04 -42.74
N GLY A 904 -23.59 -1.93 -42.64
CA GLY A 904 -22.86 -0.68 -42.86
C GLY A 904 -22.65 -0.34 -44.34
N LEU A 905 -22.78 -1.33 -45.23
CA LEU A 905 -22.75 -1.16 -46.69
C LEU A 905 -24.14 -0.94 -47.29
N LYS A 906 -25.20 -1.20 -46.52
CA LYS A 906 -26.62 -1.08 -46.89
C LYS A 906 -27.42 -0.39 -45.77
N PRO A 907 -27.11 0.86 -45.40
CA PRO A 907 -27.75 1.54 -44.27
C PRO A 907 -29.28 1.64 -44.40
N GLU A 908 -29.79 1.69 -45.63
CA GLU A 908 -31.23 1.68 -45.96
C GLU A 908 -31.93 0.33 -45.70
N CYS A 909 -31.18 -0.76 -45.55
CA CYS A 909 -31.71 -2.08 -45.17
C CYS A 909 -31.82 -2.26 -43.63
N VAL A 910 -31.18 -1.38 -42.85
CA VAL A 910 -31.04 -1.53 -41.39
C VAL A 910 -32.33 -1.16 -40.67
N LYS A 911 -32.86 -2.10 -39.91
CA LYS A 911 -34.09 -1.96 -39.10
C LYS A 911 -33.80 -1.67 -37.64
N LYS A 912 -32.60 -2.03 -37.16
CA LYS A 912 -32.14 -1.83 -35.77
C LYS A 912 -30.71 -1.32 -35.73
N LEU A 913 -30.49 -0.23 -35.01
CA LEU A 913 -29.19 0.32 -34.69
C LEU A 913 -28.86 0.04 -33.22
N VAL A 914 -27.99 -0.93 -32.97
CA VAL A 914 -27.61 -1.39 -31.64
C VAL A 914 -26.33 -0.69 -31.19
N PHE A 915 -26.45 0.28 -30.30
CA PHE A 915 -25.32 0.86 -29.57
C PHE A 915 -24.95 -0.05 -28.40
N CYS A 916 -23.65 -0.29 -28.20
CA CYS A 916 -23.12 -1.09 -27.11
C CYS A 916 -21.74 -0.59 -26.65
N SER A 917 -21.19 -1.17 -25.58
CA SER A 917 -19.85 -0.84 -25.08
C SER A 917 -19.17 -2.07 -24.46
N GLY A 918 -17.85 -2.18 -24.59
CA GLY A 918 -17.08 -3.31 -24.06
C GLY A 918 -17.42 -4.68 -24.66
N LYS A 919 -17.19 -5.73 -23.87
CA LYS A 919 -17.27 -7.16 -24.27
C LYS A 919 -18.52 -7.50 -25.09
N VAL A 920 -19.69 -7.00 -24.69
CA VAL A 920 -21.00 -7.44 -25.20
C VAL A 920 -21.12 -7.34 -26.73
N TYR A 921 -20.35 -6.45 -27.36
CA TYR A 921 -20.17 -6.40 -28.83
C TYR A 921 -19.85 -7.76 -29.47
N TYR A 922 -18.97 -8.56 -28.87
CA TYR A 922 -18.57 -9.87 -29.40
C TYR A 922 -19.68 -10.90 -29.27
N ASP A 923 -20.51 -10.79 -28.24
CA ASP A 923 -21.70 -11.61 -28.07
C ASP A 923 -22.77 -11.19 -29.09
N LEU A 924 -23.01 -9.88 -29.24
CA LEU A 924 -24.00 -9.31 -30.17
C LEU A 924 -23.73 -9.66 -31.65
N ILE A 925 -22.48 -9.60 -32.11
CA ILE A 925 -22.16 -10.04 -33.48
C ILE A 925 -22.38 -11.55 -33.63
N LYS A 926 -21.94 -12.36 -32.65
CA LYS A 926 -22.15 -13.82 -32.70
C LYS A 926 -23.65 -14.16 -32.77
N GLU A 927 -24.51 -13.50 -31.99
CA GLU A 927 -25.95 -13.73 -32.06
C GLU A 927 -26.57 -13.20 -33.36
N ARG A 928 -26.12 -12.05 -33.90
CA ARG A 928 -26.58 -11.56 -35.21
C ARG A 928 -26.26 -12.54 -36.35
N ASP A 929 -25.03 -13.04 -36.38
CA ASP A 929 -24.54 -14.01 -37.35
C ASP A 929 -25.28 -15.36 -37.22
N ASP A 930 -25.64 -15.75 -35.99
CA ASP A 930 -26.47 -16.93 -35.69
C ASP A 930 -27.96 -16.74 -36.06
N HIS A 931 -28.45 -15.49 -36.05
CA HIS A 931 -29.81 -15.12 -36.47
C HIS A 931 -29.95 -14.78 -37.96
N GLU A 932 -28.84 -14.67 -38.70
CA GLU A 932 -28.80 -14.24 -40.12
C GLU A 932 -29.36 -12.83 -40.38
N GLN A 933 -29.10 -11.88 -39.47
CA GLN A 933 -29.60 -10.49 -39.53
C GLN A 933 -28.49 -9.47 -39.89
N ASN A 934 -27.55 -9.87 -40.75
CA ASN A 934 -26.30 -9.14 -41.01
C ASN A 934 -26.44 -7.83 -41.79
N ASP A 935 -27.50 -7.72 -42.59
CA ASP A 935 -27.89 -6.54 -43.37
C ASP A 935 -28.90 -5.64 -42.64
N THR A 936 -29.58 -6.20 -41.63
CA THR A 936 -30.78 -5.62 -41.00
C THR A 936 -30.52 -5.13 -39.57
N VAL A 937 -29.39 -5.50 -38.95
CA VAL A 937 -28.97 -5.02 -37.63
C VAL A 937 -27.52 -4.49 -37.67
N ALA A 938 -27.37 -3.17 -37.55
CA ALA A 938 -26.06 -2.52 -37.41
C ALA A 938 -25.63 -2.48 -35.94
N ILE A 939 -24.37 -2.81 -35.63
CA ILE A 939 -23.85 -2.82 -34.26
C ILE A 939 -22.71 -1.81 -34.12
N VAL A 940 -22.93 -0.79 -33.30
CA VAL A 940 -21.99 0.33 -33.06
C VAL A 940 -21.42 0.26 -31.65
N ARG A 941 -20.12 0.49 -31.51
CA ARG A 941 -19.41 0.49 -30.21
C ARG A 941 -19.10 1.90 -29.74
N ILE A 942 -19.56 2.26 -28.54
CA ILE A 942 -19.06 3.41 -27.79
C ILE A 942 -17.84 2.95 -26.98
N GLU A 943 -16.65 3.39 -27.36
CA GLU A 943 -15.38 3.02 -26.73
C GLU A 943 -15.00 4.03 -25.63
N GLN A 944 -15.27 5.32 -25.87
CA GLN A 944 -15.21 6.39 -24.87
C GLN A 944 -16.64 6.78 -24.49
N ILE A 945 -17.02 6.48 -23.26
CA ILE A 945 -18.37 6.77 -22.73
C ILE A 945 -18.41 8.19 -22.16
N CYS A 946 -17.36 8.58 -21.44
CA CYS A 946 -17.17 9.95 -20.93
C CYS A 946 -15.82 10.53 -21.40
N PRO A 947 -15.78 11.78 -21.89
CA PRO A 947 -16.92 12.59 -22.31
C PRO A 947 -17.71 11.96 -23.46
N PHE A 948 -19.00 12.25 -23.52
CA PHE A 948 -19.92 11.59 -24.46
C PHE A 948 -19.68 12.05 -25.91
N PRO A 949 -19.63 11.13 -26.89
CA PRO A 949 -19.24 11.45 -28.27
C PRO A 949 -20.42 11.92 -29.14
N TYR A 950 -21.10 13.00 -28.73
CA TYR A 950 -22.26 13.61 -29.41
C TYR A 950 -22.13 13.64 -30.95
N ASP A 951 -21.04 14.22 -31.47
CA ASP A 951 -20.78 14.37 -32.91
C ASP A 951 -20.70 13.06 -33.70
N LEU A 952 -20.36 11.94 -33.05
CA LEU A 952 -20.27 10.62 -33.69
C LEU A 952 -21.59 9.87 -33.55
N ILE A 953 -22.36 10.10 -32.48
CA ILE A 953 -23.73 9.56 -32.34
C ILE A 953 -24.63 10.20 -33.41
N THR A 954 -24.61 11.53 -33.55
CA THR A 954 -25.39 12.24 -34.59
C THR A 954 -25.13 11.66 -35.98
N LYS A 955 -23.87 11.39 -36.35
CA LYS A 955 -23.49 10.77 -37.63
C LYS A 955 -23.99 9.33 -37.82
N GLN A 956 -24.32 8.59 -36.74
CA GLN A 956 -24.98 7.29 -36.86
C GLN A 956 -26.51 7.42 -36.96
N LEU A 957 -27.11 8.40 -36.26
CA LEU A 957 -28.54 8.72 -36.40
C LEU A 957 -28.88 9.24 -37.80
N GLU A 958 -27.96 10.01 -38.41
CA GLU A 958 -28.00 10.47 -39.81
C GLU A 958 -27.91 9.35 -40.83
N LEU A 959 -27.12 8.31 -40.54
CA LEU A 959 -26.86 7.19 -41.45
C LEU A 959 -28.01 6.18 -41.46
N TYR A 960 -28.53 5.83 -40.28
CA TYR A 960 -29.59 4.82 -40.11
C TYR A 960 -30.89 5.50 -39.65
N LYS A 961 -31.51 6.28 -40.54
CA LYS A 961 -32.64 7.18 -40.19
C LYS A 961 -33.90 6.47 -39.74
N ASP A 962 -34.25 5.35 -40.38
CA ASP A 962 -35.50 4.62 -40.14
C ASP A 962 -35.34 3.46 -39.13
N ALA A 963 -34.14 3.28 -38.57
CA ALA A 963 -33.83 2.19 -37.66
C ALA A 963 -34.29 2.45 -36.21
N GLU A 964 -34.78 1.40 -35.54
CA GLU A 964 -35.00 1.36 -34.09
C GLU A 964 -33.67 1.59 -33.35
N LEU A 965 -33.66 2.49 -32.37
CA LEU A 965 -32.46 2.80 -31.58
C LEU A 965 -32.41 1.93 -30.33
N ILE A 966 -31.39 1.08 -30.20
CA ILE A 966 -31.24 0.13 -29.08
C ILE A 966 -29.95 0.44 -28.31
N TRP A 967 -30.03 0.47 -26.98
CA TRP A 967 -28.87 0.36 -26.09
C TRP A 967 -28.75 -1.06 -25.54
N ALA A 968 -27.68 -1.76 -25.93
CA ALA A 968 -27.38 -3.12 -25.48
C ALA A 968 -26.20 -3.14 -24.49
N GLN A 969 -26.42 -3.68 -23.29
CA GLN A 969 -25.39 -3.86 -22.26
C GLN A 969 -25.54 -5.21 -21.54
N GLU A 970 -24.45 -5.73 -20.96
CA GLU A 970 -24.51 -6.97 -20.18
C GLU A 970 -24.82 -6.74 -18.70
N GLU A 971 -24.68 -5.52 -18.20
CA GLU A 971 -24.94 -5.12 -16.82
C GLU A 971 -26.44 -4.88 -16.54
N HIS A 972 -26.82 -4.97 -15.25
CA HIS A 972 -28.18 -4.71 -14.76
C HIS A 972 -28.63 -3.27 -15.03
N LYS A 973 -29.93 -3.01 -15.18
CA LYS A 973 -30.46 -1.68 -15.59
C LYS A 973 -30.09 -0.51 -14.67
N ASN A 974 -29.74 -0.80 -13.42
CA ASN A 974 -29.24 0.15 -12.42
C ASN A 974 -27.69 0.14 -12.29
N GLN A 975 -26.99 -0.37 -13.29
CA GLN A 975 -25.55 -0.59 -13.37
C GLN A 975 -25.08 -0.36 -14.82
N GLY A 976 -23.77 -0.36 -15.06
CA GLY A 976 -23.22 -0.14 -16.40
C GLY A 976 -23.39 1.32 -16.85
N ALA A 977 -23.61 1.55 -18.14
CA ALA A 977 -23.67 2.91 -18.70
C ALA A 977 -25.09 3.46 -18.95
N TRP A 978 -26.14 2.63 -18.90
CA TRP A 978 -27.52 3.02 -19.29
C TRP A 978 -27.98 4.38 -18.72
N SER A 979 -27.92 4.56 -17.39
CA SER A 979 -28.41 5.77 -16.72
C SER A 979 -27.57 7.03 -16.98
N TYR A 980 -26.39 6.90 -17.60
CA TYR A 980 -25.57 8.01 -18.06
C TYR A 980 -25.83 8.32 -19.53
N VAL A 981 -25.90 7.29 -20.39
CA VAL A 981 -26.08 7.50 -21.83
C VAL A 981 -27.49 7.92 -22.19
N GLN A 982 -28.53 7.49 -21.45
CA GLN A 982 -29.94 7.73 -21.80
C GLN A 982 -30.23 9.23 -22.06
N ALA A 983 -30.05 10.09 -21.05
CA ALA A 983 -30.32 11.53 -21.19
C ALA A 983 -29.47 12.21 -22.27
N ARG A 984 -28.25 11.72 -22.52
CA ARG A 984 -27.35 12.25 -23.55
C ARG A 984 -27.76 11.85 -24.96
N PHE A 985 -28.31 10.64 -25.12
CA PHE A 985 -29.00 10.25 -26.34
C PHE A 985 -30.26 11.11 -26.54
N ASP A 986 -31.08 11.31 -25.50
CA ASP A 986 -32.28 12.15 -25.58
C ASP A 986 -31.92 13.59 -26.03
N THR A 987 -30.91 14.22 -25.42
CA THR A 987 -30.35 15.52 -25.84
C THR A 987 -29.80 15.50 -27.27
N THR A 988 -29.13 14.42 -27.69
CA THR A 988 -28.62 14.27 -29.07
C THR A 988 -29.76 14.21 -30.08
N ILE A 989 -30.79 13.40 -29.80
CA ILE A 989 -31.95 13.16 -30.67
C ILE A 989 -32.80 14.44 -30.79
N LEU A 990 -33.05 15.15 -29.68
CA LEU A 990 -33.82 16.39 -29.70
C LEU A 990 -33.16 17.51 -30.52
N ASN A 991 -31.82 17.59 -30.52
CA ASN A 991 -31.07 18.50 -31.38
C ASN A 991 -30.98 18.00 -32.82
N PHE A 992 -30.97 16.68 -33.04
CA PHE A 992 -30.95 16.09 -34.38
C PHE A 992 -32.33 16.15 -35.06
N GLN A 993 -32.58 17.23 -35.80
CA GLN A 993 -33.74 17.41 -36.69
C GLN A 993 -35.13 17.32 -36.01
N LYS A 994 -35.20 17.30 -34.67
CA LYS A 994 -36.40 16.96 -33.88
C LYS A 994 -36.90 15.54 -34.14
N ASP A 995 -35.97 14.59 -34.29
CA ASP A 995 -36.23 13.15 -34.35
C ASP A 995 -37.07 12.70 -33.14
N THR A 996 -38.03 11.81 -33.38
CA THR A 996 -39.01 11.33 -32.38
C THR A 996 -38.73 9.90 -31.91
N ARG A 997 -37.67 9.26 -32.43
CA ARG A 997 -37.19 7.98 -31.93
C ARG A 997 -36.70 8.10 -30.49
N CYS A 998 -36.78 7.02 -29.73
CA CYS A 998 -36.20 6.91 -28.39
C CYS A 998 -35.31 5.67 -28.31
N VAL A 999 -34.31 5.71 -27.41
CA VAL A 999 -33.39 4.57 -27.24
C VAL A 999 -34.01 3.54 -26.31
N THR A 1000 -34.22 2.31 -26.79
CA THR A 1000 -34.77 1.21 -26.00
C THR A 1000 -33.67 0.47 -25.24
N TYR A 1001 -33.94 0.06 -23.99
CA TYR A 1001 -32.98 -0.62 -23.14
C TYR A 1001 -33.04 -2.15 -23.30
N HIS A 1002 -31.94 -2.77 -23.71
CA HIS A 1002 -31.76 -4.21 -23.81
C HIS A 1002 -30.57 -4.66 -22.96
N GLY A 1003 -30.84 -5.05 -21.72
CA GLY A 1003 -29.84 -5.51 -20.75
C GLY A 1003 -30.50 -6.24 -19.58
N ARG A 1004 -29.72 -6.58 -18.54
CA ARG A 1004 -30.25 -7.34 -17.39
C ARG A 1004 -31.28 -6.49 -16.59
N PRO A 1005 -32.29 -7.10 -15.95
CA PRO A 1005 -33.21 -6.38 -15.05
C PRO A 1005 -32.44 -5.69 -13.90
N PRO A 1006 -33.03 -4.74 -13.15
CA PRO A 1006 -32.33 -4.12 -12.03
C PRO A 1006 -32.01 -5.12 -10.89
N ASN A 1007 -30.84 -5.00 -10.27
CA ASN A 1007 -30.36 -5.90 -9.22
C ASN A 1007 -29.42 -5.17 -8.23
N SER A 1008 -29.45 -5.56 -6.95
CA SER A 1008 -28.53 -5.05 -5.92
C SER A 1008 -27.14 -5.70 -6.01
N ALA A 1009 -27.08 -6.96 -6.43
CA ALA A 1009 -25.83 -7.67 -6.74
C ALA A 1009 -25.30 -7.26 -8.13
N SER A 1010 -23.99 -7.21 -8.28
CA SER A 1010 -23.32 -6.93 -9.57
C SER A 1010 -23.56 -8.05 -10.59
N SER A 1011 -23.56 -9.31 -10.16
CA SER A 1011 -24.04 -10.44 -10.96
C SER A 1011 -24.73 -11.50 -10.10
N THR A 1012 -25.57 -12.32 -10.74
CA THR A 1012 -26.00 -13.58 -10.15
C THR A 1012 -24.81 -14.52 -9.93
N GLY A 1013 -24.83 -15.27 -8.82
CA GLY A 1013 -23.90 -16.38 -8.54
C GLY A 1013 -24.31 -17.72 -9.15
N ASN A 1014 -25.48 -17.79 -9.81
CA ASN A 1014 -26.00 -19.01 -10.42
C ASN A 1014 -25.81 -18.96 -11.95
N LYS A 1015 -25.05 -19.92 -12.51
CA LYS A 1015 -24.75 -19.97 -13.95
C LYS A 1015 -25.97 -20.18 -14.84
N VAL A 1016 -26.98 -20.93 -14.39
CA VAL A 1016 -28.22 -21.12 -15.18
C VAL A 1016 -28.95 -19.79 -15.27
N GLN A 1017 -29.08 -19.08 -14.15
CA GLN A 1017 -29.67 -17.75 -14.12
C GLN A 1017 -28.88 -16.74 -14.96
N HIS A 1018 -27.54 -16.78 -14.93
CA HIS A 1018 -26.69 -15.94 -15.78
C HIS A 1018 -26.94 -16.17 -17.28
N TYR A 1019 -27.10 -17.43 -17.71
CA TYR A 1019 -27.43 -17.76 -19.09
C TYR A 1019 -28.89 -17.45 -19.47
N ASN A 1020 -29.85 -17.58 -18.55
CA ASN A 1020 -31.21 -17.10 -18.76
C ASN A 1020 -31.21 -15.59 -19.05
N GLU A 1021 -30.57 -14.80 -18.17
CA GLU A 1021 -30.42 -13.35 -18.34
C GLU A 1021 -29.71 -12.97 -19.64
N TYR A 1022 -28.69 -13.73 -20.07
CA TYR A 1022 -28.03 -13.54 -21.35
C TYR A 1022 -29.00 -13.79 -22.51
N ASN A 1023 -29.69 -14.93 -22.48
CA ASN A 1023 -30.67 -15.31 -23.49
C ASN A 1023 -31.82 -14.28 -23.56
N ASP A 1024 -32.28 -13.74 -22.44
CA ASP A 1024 -33.38 -12.76 -22.41
C ASP A 1024 -32.98 -11.45 -23.12
N ILE A 1025 -31.73 -11.00 -22.97
CA ILE A 1025 -31.18 -9.84 -23.71
C ILE A 1025 -31.18 -10.13 -25.21
N MET A 1026 -30.57 -11.25 -25.61
CA MET A 1026 -30.38 -11.59 -27.02
C MET A 1026 -31.71 -11.88 -27.73
N ASN A 1027 -32.63 -12.57 -27.06
CA ASN A 1027 -34.00 -12.77 -27.54
C ASN A 1027 -34.78 -11.46 -27.68
N GLY A 1028 -34.52 -10.47 -26.82
CA GLY A 1028 -35.11 -9.14 -26.93
C GLY A 1028 -34.62 -8.36 -28.16
N ILE A 1029 -33.34 -8.51 -28.53
CA ILE A 1029 -32.74 -7.79 -29.66
C ILE A 1029 -33.08 -8.49 -30.99
N PHE A 1030 -32.76 -9.77 -31.13
CA PHE A 1030 -32.80 -10.53 -32.40
C PHE A 1030 -34.05 -11.41 -32.58
N GLY A 1031 -34.92 -11.50 -31.57
CA GLY A 1031 -36.01 -12.48 -31.50
C GLY A 1031 -35.53 -13.86 -31.04
N LYS A 1032 -36.38 -14.90 -31.16
CA LYS A 1032 -35.96 -16.29 -30.93
C LYS A 1032 -35.43 -16.91 -32.22
N LEU A 1033 -34.35 -17.69 -32.15
CA LEU A 1033 -33.84 -18.48 -33.28
C LEU A 1033 -34.96 -19.33 -33.91
N THR A 1034 -35.13 -19.23 -35.23
CA THR A 1034 -36.04 -20.08 -36.00
C THR A 1034 -35.52 -21.51 -36.06
N GLU A 1035 -36.38 -22.49 -36.38
CA GLU A 1035 -35.92 -23.87 -36.59
C GLU A 1035 -34.92 -24.00 -37.76
N ALA A 1036 -34.99 -23.12 -38.76
CA ALA A 1036 -34.01 -23.05 -39.83
C ALA A 1036 -32.63 -22.59 -39.31
N ASN A 1037 -32.57 -21.51 -38.51
CA ASN A 1037 -31.31 -21.07 -37.91
C ASN A 1037 -30.76 -22.16 -36.97
N LYS A 1038 -31.60 -22.78 -36.13
CA LYS A 1038 -31.20 -23.87 -35.22
C LYS A 1038 -30.60 -25.06 -35.97
N GLN A 1039 -31.22 -25.48 -37.06
CA GLN A 1039 -30.72 -26.59 -37.88
C GLN A 1039 -29.38 -26.22 -38.54
N ARG A 1040 -29.27 -25.01 -39.13
CA ARG A 1040 -28.00 -24.49 -39.67
C ARG A 1040 -26.89 -24.49 -38.62
N LEU A 1041 -27.17 -24.02 -37.41
CA LEU A 1041 -26.20 -23.98 -36.31
C LEU A 1041 -25.82 -25.38 -35.83
N ALA A 1042 -26.78 -26.31 -35.75
CA ALA A 1042 -26.50 -27.71 -35.43
C ALA A 1042 -25.58 -28.36 -36.49
N ASP A 1043 -25.81 -28.11 -37.78
CA ASP A 1043 -24.97 -28.61 -38.86
C ASP A 1043 -23.60 -27.93 -38.92
N GLN A 1044 -23.50 -26.62 -38.62
CA GLN A 1044 -22.21 -25.93 -38.46
C GLN A 1044 -21.41 -26.47 -37.26
N ILE A 1045 -22.05 -26.69 -36.11
CA ILE A 1045 -21.43 -27.30 -34.93
C ILE A 1045 -20.95 -28.72 -35.25
N LYS A 1046 -21.76 -29.53 -35.93
CA LYS A 1046 -21.42 -30.87 -36.39
C LYS A 1046 -20.22 -30.84 -37.36
N ALA A 1047 -20.22 -29.94 -38.33
CA ALA A 1047 -19.09 -29.77 -39.26
C ALA A 1047 -17.80 -29.31 -38.55
N GLN A 1048 -17.90 -28.44 -37.53
CA GLN A 1048 -16.76 -28.07 -36.68
C GLN A 1048 -16.26 -29.24 -35.84
N GLN A 1049 -17.15 -30.06 -35.27
CA GLN A 1049 -16.79 -31.27 -34.52
C GLN A 1049 -16.11 -32.31 -35.43
N ASP A 1050 -16.68 -32.60 -36.60
CA ASP A 1050 -16.08 -33.49 -37.61
C ASP A 1050 -14.71 -32.99 -38.08
N ARG A 1051 -14.56 -31.66 -38.23
CA ARG A 1051 -13.27 -31.04 -38.55
C ARG A 1051 -12.27 -31.19 -37.40
N ALA A 1052 -12.66 -30.94 -36.16
CA ALA A 1052 -11.80 -31.12 -34.99
C ALA A 1052 -11.41 -32.59 -34.78
N LEU A 1053 -12.30 -33.54 -35.08
CA LEU A 1053 -12.02 -34.98 -35.09
C LEU A 1053 -11.01 -35.35 -36.20
N LYS A 1054 -11.17 -34.81 -37.41
CA LYS A 1054 -10.21 -35.01 -38.52
C LYS A 1054 -8.85 -34.38 -38.22
N GLU A 1055 -8.80 -33.17 -37.68
CA GLU A 1055 -7.56 -32.46 -37.32
C GLU A 1055 -6.85 -33.13 -36.13
N SER A 1056 -7.58 -33.62 -35.13
CA SER A 1056 -7.00 -34.38 -34.01
C SER A 1056 -6.52 -35.77 -34.44
N ALA A 1057 -7.23 -36.47 -35.33
CA ALA A 1057 -6.76 -37.72 -35.93
C ALA A 1057 -5.49 -37.51 -36.80
N ALA A 1058 -5.44 -36.43 -37.59
CA ALA A 1058 -4.26 -36.04 -38.36
C ALA A 1058 -3.07 -35.69 -37.45
N SER A 1059 -3.31 -34.94 -36.36
CA SER A 1059 -2.32 -34.63 -35.32
C SER A 1059 -1.78 -35.90 -34.64
N TYR A 1060 -2.67 -36.82 -34.26
CA TYR A 1060 -2.30 -38.10 -33.66
C TYR A 1060 -1.43 -38.94 -34.63
N SER A 1061 -1.85 -39.05 -35.89
CA SER A 1061 -1.09 -39.69 -36.97
C SER A 1061 0.28 -39.06 -37.20
N LYS A 1062 0.37 -37.72 -37.22
CA LYS A 1062 1.63 -36.98 -37.36
C LYS A 1062 2.57 -37.22 -36.18
N SER A 1063 2.04 -37.20 -34.95
CA SER A 1063 2.82 -37.55 -33.74
C SER A 1063 3.30 -39.01 -33.73
N LYS A 1064 2.51 -39.93 -34.30
CA LYS A 1064 2.88 -41.34 -34.45
C LYS A 1064 4.01 -41.49 -35.49
N LYS A 1065 3.94 -40.79 -36.62
CA LYS A 1065 5.02 -40.74 -37.62
C LYS A 1065 6.31 -40.08 -37.08
N GLU A 1066 6.21 -39.03 -36.25
CA GLU A 1066 7.39 -38.44 -35.60
C GLU A 1066 8.01 -39.37 -34.54
N LYS A 1067 7.20 -40.12 -33.79
CA LYS A 1067 7.71 -41.16 -32.86
C LYS A 1067 8.39 -42.31 -33.61
N VAL A 1068 7.82 -42.76 -34.73
CA VAL A 1068 8.42 -43.78 -35.60
C VAL A 1068 9.76 -43.29 -36.18
N LYS A 1069 9.81 -42.07 -36.75
CA LYS A 1069 11.09 -41.47 -37.22
C LYS A 1069 12.14 -41.25 -36.13
N LYS A 1070 11.74 -41.19 -34.85
CA LYS A 1070 12.65 -41.18 -33.68
C LYS A 1070 13.04 -42.57 -33.16
N ALA A 1071 12.34 -43.62 -33.58
CA ALA A 1071 12.77 -45.00 -33.38
C ALA A 1071 13.72 -45.44 -34.50
N GLU A 1072 13.35 -45.20 -35.77
CA GLU A 1072 14.18 -45.51 -36.94
C GLU A 1072 15.57 -44.85 -36.85
N LYS A 1073 15.65 -43.58 -36.44
CA LYS A 1073 16.93 -42.88 -36.19
C LYS A 1073 17.72 -43.36 -34.94
N LYS A 1074 17.33 -44.47 -34.31
CA LYS A 1074 18.05 -45.08 -33.20
C LYS A 1074 18.68 -46.44 -33.53
N ASP A 1075 18.27 -47.08 -34.63
CA ASP A 1075 18.71 -48.43 -34.98
C ASP A 1075 19.95 -48.42 -35.90
N ASP A 1076 20.26 -47.30 -36.56
CA ASP A 1076 21.54 -47.07 -37.27
C ASP A 1076 22.71 -46.84 -36.29
N LYS A 1077 23.19 -47.92 -35.67
CA LYS A 1077 24.57 -48.04 -35.17
C LYS A 1077 25.10 -49.47 -35.39
N PRO A 1078 26.28 -49.65 -36.03
CA PRO A 1078 26.81 -50.98 -36.30
C PRO A 1078 27.23 -51.69 -35.01
N LYS A 1079 26.96 -53.01 -34.94
CA LYS A 1079 27.45 -53.89 -33.88
C LYS A 1079 28.73 -54.58 -34.33
N GLN A 1080 29.76 -54.57 -33.49
CA GLN A 1080 30.82 -55.61 -33.52
C GLN A 1080 30.38 -56.84 -32.71
N ALA A 1081 31.09 -57.95 -32.87
CA ALA A 1081 30.54 -59.29 -32.63
C ALA A 1081 31.05 -60.01 -31.37
N SER A 1082 30.10 -60.60 -30.64
CA SER A 1082 30.17 -61.80 -29.78
C SER A 1082 28.75 -62.06 -29.23
N GLY A 1083 28.32 -63.27 -28.84
CA GLY A 1083 28.92 -64.60 -28.94
C GLY A 1083 28.25 -65.54 -27.92
N ALA A 1084 28.01 -66.80 -28.29
CA ALA A 1084 27.52 -67.92 -27.45
C ALA A 1084 26.03 -67.95 -26.97
N ASP A 1085 25.40 -69.09 -27.29
CA ASP A 1085 24.68 -70.02 -26.39
C ASP A 1085 23.28 -69.72 -25.81
N ASP A 1086 22.27 -70.02 -26.63
CA ASP A 1086 21.34 -71.15 -26.47
C ASP A 1086 20.98 -71.67 -25.04
N LYS A 1087 19.68 -71.59 -24.68
CA LYS A 1087 18.88 -72.81 -24.43
C LYS A 1087 17.36 -72.61 -24.39
N LYS A 1088 16.65 -73.67 -24.79
CA LYS A 1088 15.19 -73.79 -24.87
C LYS A 1088 14.61 -74.30 -23.54
N ASN A 1089 13.46 -73.76 -23.12
CA ASN A 1089 12.16 -74.46 -23.10
C ASN A 1089 11.09 -73.56 -22.43
N SER A 1090 9.85 -73.45 -22.92
CA SER A 1090 8.77 -74.46 -22.99
C SER A 1090 8.20 -74.80 -21.59
N LYS A 1091 6.89 -74.96 -21.39
CA LYS A 1091 5.78 -75.15 -22.35
C LYS A 1091 4.43 -74.98 -21.65
N SER A 1092 3.36 -74.82 -22.45
CA SER A 1092 2.02 -75.40 -22.20
C SER A 1092 1.18 -74.86 -21.01
N LYS A 1093 -0.16 -74.86 -21.05
CA LYS A 1093 -1.12 -75.15 -22.14
C LYS A 1093 -2.50 -74.54 -21.79
N LYS A 1094 -3.33 -74.31 -22.82
CA LYS A 1094 -4.74 -74.76 -23.02
C LYS A 1094 -5.66 -74.92 -21.79
N ASP A 1095 -6.97 -74.70 -21.82
CA ASP A 1095 -8.02 -74.40 -22.84
C ASP A 1095 -9.32 -74.13 -22.01
N GLU A 1096 -10.52 -73.75 -22.47
CA GLU A 1096 -11.11 -73.28 -23.75
C GLU A 1096 -12.45 -72.60 -23.39
N LYS A 1097 -13.00 -71.75 -24.29
CA LYS A 1097 -14.45 -71.53 -24.52
C LYS A 1097 -15.35 -71.03 -23.35
N SER A 1098 -16.50 -70.37 -23.58
CA SER A 1098 -16.97 -69.60 -24.75
C SER A 1098 -18.28 -68.84 -24.42
N MET A 1099 -18.63 -67.86 -25.26
CA MET A 1099 -19.99 -67.29 -25.45
C MET A 1099 -20.50 -66.38 -24.30
N LYS A 1100 -20.84 -65.10 -24.59
CA LYS A 1100 -22.07 -64.53 -25.21
C LYS A 1100 -23.28 -64.58 -24.25
N ALA A 1101 -24.15 -63.57 -24.17
CA ALA A 1101 -24.12 -62.18 -24.69
C ALA A 1101 -25.27 -61.38 -24.04
N ALA A 1102 -25.31 -60.05 -24.28
CA ALA A 1102 -26.45 -59.15 -24.00
C ALA A 1102 -26.80 -58.96 -22.50
N SER A 1103 -27.53 -57.91 -22.08
CA SER A 1103 -27.69 -56.54 -22.62
C SER A 1103 -28.33 -55.62 -21.54
N GLY A 1104 -28.12 -54.31 -21.65
CA GLY A 1104 -29.12 -53.33 -21.18
C GLY A 1104 -28.78 -52.40 -20.00
N LYS A 1105 -28.96 -51.10 -20.26
CA LYS A 1105 -29.59 -50.06 -19.41
C LYS A 1105 -29.09 -49.81 -17.95
N SER A 1106 -28.38 -48.67 -17.84
CA SER A 1106 -28.80 -47.48 -17.06
C SER A 1106 -28.66 -47.44 -15.52
N ALA A 1107 -28.55 -46.19 -15.01
CA ALA A 1107 -28.44 -45.75 -13.61
C ALA A 1107 -27.16 -46.22 -12.88
N LYS A 1108 -26.39 -45.37 -12.16
CA LYS A 1108 -26.71 -44.56 -10.98
C LYS A 1108 -27.33 -45.43 -9.87
N ASP A 1109 -26.77 -45.56 -8.67
CA ASP A 1109 -26.10 -44.51 -7.89
C ASP A 1109 -25.15 -45.03 -6.78
N ALA A 1110 -24.49 -44.08 -6.08
CA ALA A 1110 -24.09 -44.10 -4.68
C ALA A 1110 -23.29 -45.28 -4.01
N LYS A 1111 -22.03 -44.94 -3.66
CA LYS A 1111 -21.42 -45.04 -2.31
C LYS A 1111 -21.06 -46.42 -1.66
N LYS A 1112 -19.72 -46.62 -1.57
CA LYS A 1112 -18.94 -46.65 -0.29
C LYS A 1112 -19.06 -47.88 0.66
N LYS A 1113 -17.97 -48.68 0.76
CA LYS A 1113 -17.25 -48.98 2.05
C LYS A 1113 -16.00 -49.89 1.95
N MET A 1114 -14.89 -49.40 2.52
CA MET A 1114 -13.96 -50.06 3.48
C MET A 1114 -13.73 -51.59 3.49
N LYS A 1115 -12.45 -52.01 3.41
CA LYS A 1115 -11.69 -52.75 4.47
C LYS A 1115 -10.19 -52.86 4.07
N LYS A 1116 -9.22 -52.74 5.01
CA LYS A 1116 -8.48 -53.80 5.75
C LYS A 1116 -7.85 -54.90 4.86
N ALA A 1117 -6.62 -55.38 5.07
CA ALA A 1117 -5.52 -54.97 5.98
C ALA A 1117 -4.20 -55.74 5.66
N ALA A 1118 -3.15 -55.47 6.45
CA ALA A 1118 -1.99 -56.32 6.77
C ALA A 1118 -0.83 -56.51 5.74
N SER A 1119 0.38 -56.26 6.24
CA SER A 1119 1.68 -56.83 5.81
C SER A 1119 1.99 -58.09 6.67
N PRO A 1120 3.00 -58.91 6.31
CA PRO A 1120 4.41 -58.72 6.74
C PRO A 1120 5.36 -58.51 5.52
N ALA A 1121 6.60 -58.00 5.58
CA ALA A 1121 7.76 -58.13 6.51
C ALA A 1121 8.68 -59.34 6.18
N ASP A 1122 10.02 -59.26 6.14
CA ASP A 1122 10.94 -58.08 6.06
C ASP A 1122 11.94 -58.28 4.87
N GLU A 1123 13.29 -58.22 4.85
CA GLU A 1123 14.41 -57.95 5.80
C GLU A 1123 15.71 -57.67 4.98
N ALA A 1124 16.84 -57.44 5.66
CA ALA A 1124 18.26 -57.46 5.23
C ALA A 1124 18.91 -56.13 4.75
N ALA A 1125 19.96 -55.74 5.49
CA ALA A 1125 20.99 -54.76 5.10
C ALA A 1125 22.38 -55.45 5.04
N PRO A 1126 23.44 -54.77 4.56
CA PRO A 1126 24.37 -54.15 5.53
C PRO A 1126 25.01 -52.83 5.04
N ALA A 1127 25.98 -52.30 5.81
CA ALA A 1127 26.66 -51.02 5.57
C ALA A 1127 28.22 -51.14 5.52
N PRO A 1128 29.06 -50.25 6.08
CA PRO A 1128 29.79 -49.24 5.28
C PRO A 1128 31.34 -49.26 5.43
N LYS A 1129 32.05 -48.38 4.68
CA LYS A 1129 33.48 -48.01 4.85
C LYS A 1129 33.84 -46.74 4.03
N SER A 1130 35.03 -46.16 4.14
CA SER A 1130 35.38 -45.11 5.12
C SER A 1130 36.73 -44.40 4.80
N ALA A 1131 36.88 -43.12 5.21
CA ALA A 1131 38.12 -42.30 5.23
C ALA A 1131 38.74 -41.88 3.86
N GLY A 1132 39.53 -40.79 3.75
CA GLY A 1132 39.75 -39.68 4.70
C GLY A 1132 41.02 -38.83 4.43
N MET A 1133 41.08 -37.60 5.01
CA MET A 1133 42.26 -36.69 5.13
C MET A 1133 42.82 -36.09 3.80
N ARG A 1134 43.59 -34.99 3.75
CA ARG A 1134 43.82 -33.75 4.58
C ARG A 1134 44.67 -32.76 3.74
N SER A 1135 44.41 -31.45 3.74
CA SER A 1135 45.46 -30.38 3.74
C SER A 1135 44.93 -28.94 3.66
N ALA A 1136 45.66 -28.03 4.32
CA ALA A 1136 45.76 -26.57 4.16
C ALA A 1136 47.20 -26.19 4.65
N PRO A 1137 47.72 -24.93 4.62
CA PRO A 1137 47.08 -23.64 4.29
C PRO A 1137 47.93 -22.62 3.46
N ALA A 1138 47.35 -21.41 3.27
CA ALA A 1138 47.97 -20.05 3.26
C ALA A 1138 49.13 -19.63 2.31
N ALA A 1139 48.92 -18.51 1.58
CA ALA A 1139 49.94 -17.47 1.29
C ALA A 1139 49.32 -16.11 0.82
N LYS A 1140 50.07 -15.00 1.03
CA LYS A 1140 49.98 -13.61 0.49
C LYS A 1140 51.45 -13.10 0.37
N PRO A 1141 51.86 -12.02 -0.36
CA PRO A 1141 51.14 -10.76 -0.60
C PRO A 1141 51.42 -10.03 -1.97
N LYS A 1142 51.26 -8.68 -1.97
CA LYS A 1142 51.53 -7.59 -2.96
C LYS A 1142 53.03 -7.48 -3.42
N PRO A 1143 53.50 -6.63 -4.40
CA PRO A 1143 53.06 -5.22 -4.65
C PRO A 1143 53.31 -4.45 -6.01
N SER A 1144 52.62 -3.29 -6.11
CA SER A 1144 53.01 -1.94 -6.64
C SER A 1144 53.79 -1.67 -7.96
N ARG A 1145 53.22 -0.75 -8.79
CA ARG A 1145 53.74 0.58 -9.28
C ARG A 1145 52.57 1.26 -10.05
N LYS A 1146 52.24 2.57 -10.04
CA LYS A 1146 52.94 3.89 -9.99
C LYS A 1146 53.65 4.32 -11.30
N ALA A 1147 52.96 5.13 -12.12
CA ALA A 1147 53.54 6.14 -13.02
C ALA A 1147 52.47 7.14 -13.55
N GLU A 1148 52.78 8.43 -13.43
CA GLU A 1148 52.26 9.59 -14.19
C GLU A 1148 53.55 10.34 -14.65
N PRO A 1149 53.62 11.03 -15.81
CA PRO A 1149 53.16 12.44 -15.83
C PRO A 1149 52.74 13.06 -17.20
N ALA A 1150 51.76 13.98 -17.12
CA ALA A 1150 51.67 15.36 -17.66
C ALA A 1150 52.28 15.85 -19.02
N LYS A 1151 51.66 16.95 -19.52
CA LYS A 1151 52.09 17.95 -20.53
C LYS A 1151 51.95 17.57 -22.02
N ASP A 1152 51.69 18.50 -22.95
CA ASP A 1152 51.12 19.87 -22.91
C ASP A 1152 50.63 20.22 -24.35
N ASP A 1153 49.64 21.12 -24.51
CA ASP A 1153 49.81 22.40 -25.26
C ASP A 1153 48.51 23.25 -25.35
N GLN A 1154 48.66 24.55 -25.65
CA GLN A 1154 47.57 25.52 -25.90
C GLN A 1154 47.57 26.00 -27.38
N PRO A 1155 46.75 27.00 -27.79
CA PRO A 1155 47.11 28.41 -27.54
C PRO A 1155 45.98 29.32 -26.98
N GLN A 1156 46.38 30.22 -26.07
CA GLN A 1156 46.20 31.69 -26.09
C GLN A 1156 45.20 32.37 -27.08
N SER A 1157 44.59 33.53 -26.79
CA SER A 1157 44.40 34.33 -25.55
C SER A 1157 43.48 35.56 -25.82
N SER A 1158 43.30 36.44 -24.83
CA SER A 1158 42.77 37.84 -24.91
C SER A 1158 41.25 38.04 -25.10
N GLN A 1159 40.65 39.20 -24.76
CA GLN A 1159 40.73 40.00 -23.51
C GLN A 1159 39.41 40.80 -23.30
N LYS A 1160 39.15 41.22 -22.04
CA LYS A 1160 38.25 42.29 -21.51
C LYS A 1160 37.35 43.05 -22.55
N SER A 1161 36.07 43.37 -22.25
CA SER A 1161 35.70 44.33 -21.19
C SER A 1161 34.19 44.68 -21.09
N LYS A 1162 33.81 45.31 -19.95
CA LYS A 1162 32.74 46.33 -19.73
C LYS A 1162 31.23 46.08 -20.05
N LYS A 1163 30.42 46.13 -18.97
CA LYS A 1163 29.07 46.74 -18.84
C LYS A 1163 29.18 48.31 -18.88
N PRO A 1164 28.10 49.16 -18.85
CA PRO A 1164 26.67 48.94 -18.51
C PRO A 1164 25.61 49.69 -19.40
N GLY A 1165 24.34 49.73 -18.93
CA GLY A 1165 23.20 50.47 -19.52
C GLY A 1165 22.05 49.52 -19.92
N LYS A 1166 20.79 49.52 -19.43
CA LYS A 1166 19.94 50.33 -18.50
C LYS A 1166 18.82 51.14 -19.21
N ASP A 1167 17.59 50.94 -18.71
CA ASP A 1167 16.32 51.71 -18.85
C ASP A 1167 15.35 51.49 -20.05
N ASP A 1168 14.05 51.52 -19.66
CA ASP A 1168 12.76 51.82 -20.32
C ASP A 1168 12.19 51.09 -21.57
N LYS A 1169 11.09 50.32 -21.31
CA LYS A 1169 9.66 50.57 -21.64
C LYS A 1169 9.23 51.36 -22.92
N PRO A 1170 7.99 51.19 -23.46
CA PRO A 1170 6.94 50.19 -23.18
C PRO A 1170 6.20 49.65 -24.46
N ASP A 1171 4.98 49.10 -24.27
CA ASP A 1171 3.85 48.97 -25.21
C ASP A 1171 3.96 48.09 -26.48
N LYS A 1172 3.56 46.82 -26.35
CA LYS A 1172 2.18 46.38 -26.70
C LYS A 1172 1.82 45.00 -26.14
#